data_AF-D9R6C6-F1
#
_entry.id   AF-D9R6C6-F1
#
_cell.length_a   1.000
_cell.length_b   1.000
_cell.length_c   1.000
_cell.angle_alpha   90.00
_cell.angle_beta   90.00
_cell.angle_gamma   90.00
#
_symmetry.space_group_name_H-M   'P 1'
#
loop_
_entity.id
_entity.type
_entity.pdbx_description
1 polymer ?
#
loop_
_entity_poly.entity_id
_entity_poly.type
_entity_poly.pdbx_seq_one_letter_code
_entity_poly.pdbx_strand_id
1 'polypeptide(L)'
;MYVKNMFAKAIDRDIKGVIKVGQGDDENVRQELEEYVVTRELQKHFADFFSSYKKGITGNTDKMGVWISGFFGSGKSHFLKILSYLLENRVVDGKTALDYFIEDRKIKDEMVLADMKLAANVSSDIILFNIDSKSGMADAQNNKEAILSVFLKVFNQHLGFYGANPFLADLERHLSDEGKYVEFKSVFAEIRGKEWEASRHQFRFVQDQVCKTLVHIGYMSMEAAKNWCESSTGAYNIDVATFANMVKHYIDKKGNNHHVVFLVDEIGQYIGEDSKLMLNLQTVTEDLGSACGGKAWVVVTSQQDIDSITKTKGNDFSKIQGRFDTRLSLSSANVDEVIRKRILEKTESGRQTLGLLYDEKDTIIKNLIIFNDGIEKKLYSDRVNFSAVYPFVPYQFNLLASVLTSIRTHGASGKHLAEGERSMLALFKESAVRIMDKSEGTIVPFNMFYDALEQFLDHSHKGVIIRAYDNEYLNPDKAEDCFDVNVLKTLFMIKYVKEVVANLENITSLMVSSIDEDRIALKSKVEEALKRLVRQTLIQKNGEIYVFLTDEEQEINREIESQNVEISEVVGKVSELIFDGLYDEKKYRYPAFNGRYTFGFNQLVDDRPYKANQNFDISLKILTPNYEMGTDETTLRLMSGQSKSVLVVLPDDKAFIDEIRSALKIEKYLRLNTSNTVSKYEQIKEAKRVEMRERSGNARIFLEQSLRSADIYTNGDKLTIGAKDITARINEAMGKLVNTTFHKLSYIDAAMGEANVRAVLKGTNNSQISLEGTVQTPNRLALNDVLDFISMNSIRHAKTSMKAIMERFTKPPYGFIEDDVQWLVAKLFKDGDVAFFVNNDVVTLITKTEDEVYRYLSRKEYLEKLLTEKRERANDKQKKAVRDVMKELFNITPSSDEDDAILKSFQQYASHLKNDLEKLEIHYKNEPTYPGKNVVKEGKSLLLNLLDIQYSSEFFKTVDEKQDVLLDFAEDYEPIKGFFKGDQIDIWNRSLKLIKIYDDSKTFIVNAEIESVVEEVKSIMKKSTPFGEIRKIPELLDRYTDLYSSMLTEMEKPIFASIKEARQRVIEDLDSKECKESFSKKVAERFDELYKKAESCNNVATLQNIKVEADALKVRLLNEIGEEEARLIAARKPITLVVPPTGGVSDPPGTYDLPKVKKQKTVSIKTINTEATWRIETEADVERYVDALKAKLKQRIQDDIILNVEF
;
A
#
# COMPACT_ATOMS: atom_id res chain seq x y z
N MET A 1 -47.47 59.85 24.96
CA MET A 1 -46.77 59.93 26.26
C MET A 1 -45.27 59.74 26.05
N TYR A 2 -44.45 60.71 26.46
CA TYR A 2 -42.98 60.58 26.37
C TYR A 2 -42.44 59.45 27.26
N VAL A 3 -41.41 58.75 26.77
CA VAL A 3 -40.77 57.61 27.46
C VAL A 3 -40.34 57.97 28.90
N LYS A 4 -39.73 59.14 29.12
CA LYS A 4 -39.26 59.58 30.45
C LYS A 4 -40.37 59.64 31.51
N ASN A 5 -41.60 59.96 31.11
CA ASN A 5 -42.74 60.12 32.03
C ASN A 5 -43.33 58.75 32.48
N MET A 6 -42.91 57.65 31.87
CA MET A 6 -43.42 56.31 32.17
C MET A 6 -42.74 55.65 33.37
N PHE A 7 -41.55 56.09 33.76
CA PHE A 7 -40.77 55.50 34.85
C PHE A 7 -41.15 56.08 36.22
N ALA A 8 -41.18 55.23 37.25
CA ALA A 8 -41.50 55.61 38.62
C ALA A 8 -40.38 56.44 39.30
N LYS A 9 -39.14 56.29 38.83
CA LYS A 9 -37.98 57.12 39.21
C LYS A 9 -37.41 57.78 37.95
N ALA A 10 -36.90 59.01 38.06
CA ALA A 10 -36.28 59.73 36.95
C ALA A 10 -35.13 58.91 36.34
N ILE A 11 -35.11 58.78 35.00
CA ILE A 11 -34.21 57.88 34.27
C ILE A 11 -32.78 58.44 34.11
N ASP A 12 -32.68 59.77 34.15
CA ASP A 12 -31.50 60.61 34.04
C ASP A 12 -30.74 60.81 35.37
N ARG A 13 -31.38 60.54 36.52
CA ARG A 13 -30.78 60.67 37.88
C ARG A 13 -29.40 60.01 37.99
N ASP A 14 -28.50 60.54 38.80
CA ASP A 14 -27.19 59.91 38.99
C ASP A 14 -27.32 58.56 39.71
N ILE A 15 -26.63 57.54 39.18
CA ILE A 15 -26.58 56.18 39.71
C ILE A 15 -25.10 55.81 39.75
N LYS A 16 -24.48 55.92 40.92
CA LYS A 16 -23.04 55.69 41.07
C LYS A 16 -22.69 54.23 40.72
N GLY A 17 -21.88 54.07 39.68
CA GLY A 17 -21.48 52.78 39.15
C GLY A 17 -20.49 52.04 40.07
N VAL A 18 -19.46 52.73 40.57
CA VAL A 18 -18.34 52.10 41.30
C VAL A 18 -18.45 52.32 42.80
N ILE A 19 -18.53 51.22 43.55
CA ILE A 19 -18.52 51.21 45.01
C ILE A 19 -17.09 50.94 45.50
N LYS A 20 -16.42 51.95 46.06
CA LYS A 20 -15.08 51.80 46.66
C LYS A 20 -15.18 51.45 48.14
N VAL A 21 -14.54 50.35 48.55
CA VAL A 21 -14.37 49.99 49.96
C VAL A 21 -13.50 51.04 50.65
N GLY A 22 -14.02 51.69 51.69
CA GLY A 22 -13.28 52.67 52.51
C GLY A 22 -13.50 54.16 52.18
N GLN A 23 -14.34 54.52 51.22
CA GLN A 23 -14.82 55.92 51.08
C GLN A 23 -16.20 56.07 51.71
N GLY A 24 -16.23 56.50 52.98
CA GLY A 24 -17.44 56.77 53.74
C GLY A 24 -17.84 58.25 53.68
N ASP A 25 -18.93 58.51 52.99
CA ASP A 25 -19.72 59.75 53.10
C ASP A 25 -21.17 59.27 53.30
N ASP A 26 -21.89 59.75 54.31
CA ASP A 26 -23.15 59.13 54.74
C ASP A 26 -24.22 59.18 53.64
N GLU A 27 -24.20 60.22 52.80
CA GLU A 27 -25.04 60.32 51.59
C GLU A 27 -24.82 59.16 50.59
N ASN A 28 -23.59 58.66 50.45
CA ASN A 28 -23.33 57.50 49.58
C ASN A 28 -23.92 56.22 50.19
N VAL A 29 -23.85 56.08 51.52
CA VAL A 29 -24.41 54.92 52.23
C VAL A 29 -25.94 54.93 52.15
N ARG A 30 -26.56 56.10 52.29
CA ARG A 30 -28.01 56.32 52.11
C ARG A 30 -28.45 55.88 50.72
N GLN A 31 -27.79 56.38 49.66
CA GLN A 31 -28.14 56.01 48.28
C GLN A 31 -27.95 54.50 48.00
N GLU A 32 -26.89 53.88 48.52
CA GLU A 32 -26.67 52.44 48.38
C GLU A 32 -27.77 51.62 49.07
N LEU A 33 -28.15 51.98 50.30
CA LEU A 33 -29.22 51.29 51.05
C LEU A 33 -30.60 51.48 50.40
N GLU A 34 -30.95 52.68 49.96
CA GLU A 34 -32.21 52.99 49.25
C GLU A 34 -32.31 52.26 47.90
N GLU A 35 -31.25 52.29 47.08
CA GLU A 35 -31.28 51.68 45.75
C GLU A 35 -30.98 50.17 45.73
N TYR A 36 -30.65 49.55 46.88
CA TYR A 36 -30.45 48.11 46.96
C TYR A 36 -31.74 47.33 46.64
N VAL A 37 -31.66 46.42 45.65
CA VAL A 37 -32.76 45.57 45.21
C VAL A 37 -32.52 44.12 45.64
N VAL A 38 -33.41 43.59 46.47
CA VAL A 38 -33.40 42.17 46.85
C VAL A 38 -34.16 41.35 45.80
N THR A 39 -33.42 40.55 45.03
CA THR A 39 -33.93 39.58 44.06
C THR A 39 -34.44 38.31 44.76
N ARG A 40 -35.15 37.44 44.03
CA ARG A 40 -35.61 36.15 44.58
C ARG A 40 -34.48 35.25 45.08
N GLU A 41 -33.30 35.35 44.46
CA GLU A 41 -32.09 34.65 44.88
C GLU A 41 -31.50 35.27 46.15
N LEU A 42 -31.38 36.60 46.21
CA LEU A 42 -30.86 37.29 47.40
C LEU A 42 -31.72 37.07 48.64
N GLN A 43 -33.05 36.90 48.53
CA GLN A 43 -33.90 36.49 49.66
C GLN A 43 -33.37 35.20 50.33
N LYS A 44 -32.95 34.21 49.53
CA LYS A 44 -32.40 32.94 50.03
C LYS A 44 -31.03 33.15 50.67
N HIS A 45 -30.15 33.90 49.99
CA HIS A 45 -28.80 34.16 50.51
C HIS A 45 -28.82 34.94 51.84
N PHE A 46 -29.77 35.87 52.02
CA PHE A 46 -30.01 36.50 53.32
C PHE A 46 -30.54 35.50 54.36
N ALA A 47 -31.50 34.64 54.01
CA ALA A 47 -32.02 33.60 54.90
C ALA A 47 -30.91 32.65 55.39
N ASP A 48 -30.11 32.11 54.46
CA ASP A 48 -29.02 31.18 54.76
C ASP A 48 -27.92 31.85 55.60
N PHE A 49 -27.55 33.10 55.28
CA PHE A 49 -26.58 33.87 56.05
C PHE A 49 -27.05 34.12 57.49
N PHE A 50 -28.22 34.75 57.68
CA PHE A 50 -28.68 35.14 59.01
C PHE A 50 -29.09 33.93 59.86
N SER A 51 -29.62 32.85 59.26
CA SER A 51 -29.87 31.56 59.94
C SER A 51 -28.59 30.92 60.46
N SER A 52 -27.48 30.98 59.70
CA SER A 52 -26.17 30.54 60.19
C SER A 52 -25.58 31.47 61.23
N TYR A 53 -25.61 32.79 61.02
CA TYR A 53 -25.06 33.78 61.96
C TYR A 53 -25.72 33.69 63.35
N LYS A 54 -27.05 33.54 63.38
CA LYS A 54 -27.86 33.30 64.58
C LYS A 54 -27.35 32.16 65.46
N LYS A 55 -26.80 31.09 64.90
CA LYS A 55 -26.28 29.94 65.66
C LYS A 55 -25.16 30.35 66.62
N GLY A 56 -24.32 31.31 66.23
CA GLY A 56 -23.25 31.87 67.07
C GLY A 56 -23.75 32.91 68.08
N ILE A 57 -24.96 33.45 67.89
CA ILE A 57 -25.60 34.38 68.84
C ILE A 57 -26.31 33.59 69.94
N THR A 58 -27.06 32.54 69.58
CA THR A 58 -27.89 31.77 70.53
C THR A 58 -27.17 30.57 71.15
N GLY A 59 -25.93 30.27 70.75
CA GLY A 59 -25.16 29.12 71.21
C GLY A 59 -23.74 29.12 70.64
N ASN A 60 -23.06 27.97 70.72
CA ASN A 60 -21.69 27.83 70.22
C ASN A 60 -21.64 27.05 68.90
N THR A 61 -20.73 27.44 68.01
CA THR A 61 -20.48 26.74 66.73
C THR A 61 -19.10 27.08 66.15
N ASP A 62 -18.49 26.10 65.49
CA ASP A 62 -17.18 26.16 64.81
C ASP A 62 -17.29 26.42 63.30
N LYS A 63 -18.51 26.54 62.75
CA LYS A 63 -18.80 26.70 61.32
C LYS A 63 -18.84 28.17 60.88
N MET A 64 -17.77 28.90 61.19
CA MET A 64 -17.72 30.37 61.11
C MET A 64 -17.28 30.93 59.74
N GLY A 65 -17.03 30.06 58.76
CA GLY A 65 -16.72 30.45 57.39
C GLY A 65 -17.98 30.65 56.54
N VAL A 66 -18.06 31.78 55.85
CA VAL A 66 -19.06 32.04 54.81
C VAL A 66 -18.36 32.29 53.48
N TRP A 67 -18.68 31.48 52.46
CA TRP A 67 -18.09 31.60 51.13
C TRP A 67 -19.09 32.19 50.15
N ILE A 68 -18.82 33.41 49.67
CA ILE A 68 -19.65 34.11 48.69
C ILE A 68 -19.02 33.94 47.31
N SER A 69 -19.55 33.03 46.51
CA SER A 69 -19.06 32.72 45.15
C SER A 69 -19.94 33.33 44.06
N GLY A 70 -19.50 33.24 42.80
CA GLY A 70 -20.24 33.71 41.64
C GLY A 70 -19.36 34.46 40.64
N PHE A 71 -19.84 34.58 39.40
CA PHE A 71 -19.04 35.19 38.33
C PHE A 71 -18.72 36.67 38.56
N PHE A 72 -17.63 37.13 37.96
CA PHE A 72 -17.22 38.53 38.03
C PHE A 72 -18.29 39.46 37.44
N GLY A 73 -18.76 40.40 38.26
CA GLY A 73 -19.97 41.17 38.02
C GLY A 73 -21.14 40.85 38.97
N SER A 74 -21.26 39.62 39.52
CA SER A 74 -22.47 39.08 40.20
C SER A 74 -22.85 39.69 41.56
N GLY A 75 -22.58 40.97 41.80
CA GLY A 75 -22.98 41.68 43.02
C GLY A 75 -22.22 41.32 44.31
N LYS A 76 -21.34 40.30 44.34
CA LYS A 76 -20.66 39.78 45.56
C LYS A 76 -20.13 40.86 46.51
N SER A 77 -19.26 41.76 46.05
CA SER A 77 -18.65 42.81 46.88
C SER A 77 -19.68 43.83 47.37
N HIS A 78 -20.75 44.06 46.60
CA HIS A 78 -21.87 44.90 46.99
C HIS A 78 -22.74 44.21 48.06
N PHE A 79 -23.03 42.92 47.90
CA PHE A 79 -23.72 42.11 48.91
C PHE A 79 -22.90 42.02 50.21
N LEU A 80 -21.58 41.80 50.13
CA LEU A 80 -20.65 41.83 51.26
C LEU A 80 -20.69 43.19 51.99
N LYS A 81 -20.71 44.30 51.24
CA LYS A 81 -20.80 45.66 51.81
C LYS A 81 -22.16 45.92 52.46
N ILE A 82 -23.26 45.50 51.84
CA ILE A 82 -24.61 45.60 52.41
C ILE A 82 -24.74 44.75 53.68
N LEU A 83 -24.16 43.55 53.72
CA LEU A 83 -24.05 42.76 54.95
C LEU A 83 -23.26 43.50 56.04
N SER A 84 -22.16 44.19 55.69
CA SER A 84 -21.41 44.98 56.69
C SER A 84 -22.28 46.07 57.34
N TYR A 85 -23.07 46.81 56.56
CA TYR A 85 -23.98 47.84 57.08
C TYR A 85 -25.12 47.25 57.93
N LEU A 86 -25.67 46.10 57.55
CA LEU A 86 -26.74 45.43 58.29
C LEU A 86 -26.25 44.81 59.61
N LEU A 87 -25.00 44.35 59.68
CA LEU A 87 -24.39 43.78 60.89
C LEU A 87 -23.90 44.86 61.84
N GLU A 88 -23.30 45.94 61.33
CA GLU A 88 -22.96 47.15 62.10
C GLU A 88 -24.23 47.88 62.59
N ASN A 89 -25.36 47.64 61.91
CA ASN A 89 -26.63 48.34 62.07
C ASN A 89 -26.48 49.87 62.09
N ARG A 90 -25.58 50.37 61.23
CA ARG A 90 -25.15 51.77 61.18
C ARG A 90 -26.35 52.72 61.02
N VAL A 91 -26.35 53.80 61.79
CA VAL A 91 -27.30 54.90 61.61
C VAL A 91 -26.83 55.80 60.47
N VAL A 92 -27.70 56.02 59.49
CA VAL A 92 -27.48 56.82 58.29
C VAL A 92 -28.73 57.67 58.05
N ASP A 93 -28.57 58.99 57.93
CA ASP A 93 -29.68 59.95 57.78
C ASP A 93 -30.84 59.73 58.79
N GLY A 94 -30.49 59.52 60.05
CA GLY A 94 -31.44 59.32 61.16
C GLY A 94 -32.16 57.97 61.20
N LYS A 95 -31.91 57.06 60.26
CA LYS A 95 -32.47 55.70 60.21
C LYS A 95 -31.38 54.65 60.41
N THR A 96 -31.69 53.47 60.95
CA THR A 96 -30.74 52.36 60.96
C THR A 96 -30.68 51.70 59.58
N ALA A 97 -29.56 51.06 59.24
CA ALA A 97 -29.40 50.31 58.00
C ALA A 97 -30.51 49.24 57.81
N LEU A 98 -31.04 48.69 58.90
CA LEU A 98 -32.14 47.74 58.88
C LEU A 98 -33.50 48.37 58.56
N ASP A 99 -33.75 49.63 58.97
CA ASP A 99 -35.02 50.32 58.71
C ASP A 99 -35.30 50.48 57.21
N TYR A 100 -34.26 50.78 56.41
CA TYR A 100 -34.34 50.82 54.94
C TYR A 100 -34.80 49.48 54.33
N PHE A 101 -34.55 48.34 54.99
CA PHE A 101 -35.04 47.03 54.53
C PHE A 101 -36.48 46.74 54.96
N ILE A 102 -36.92 47.33 56.09
CA ILE A 102 -38.27 47.19 56.64
C ILE A 102 -39.26 48.09 55.89
N GLU A 103 -38.97 49.39 55.75
CA GLU A 103 -39.87 50.38 55.16
C GLU A 103 -40.18 50.08 53.69
N ASP A 104 -39.13 49.83 52.89
CA ASP A 104 -39.23 49.46 51.47
C ASP A 104 -39.72 48.01 51.25
N ARG A 105 -39.99 47.24 52.33
CA ARG A 105 -40.39 45.82 52.30
C ARG A 105 -39.45 44.95 51.44
N LYS A 106 -38.15 45.15 51.60
CA LYS A 106 -37.11 44.50 50.77
C LYS A 106 -37.03 43.01 51.04
N ILE A 107 -37.27 42.59 52.28
CA ILE A 107 -37.39 41.17 52.67
C ILE A 107 -38.86 40.79 52.71
N LYS A 108 -39.21 39.66 52.08
CA LYS A 108 -40.60 39.17 52.02
C LYS A 108 -40.95 38.17 53.11
N ASP A 109 -39.93 37.50 53.66
CA ASP A 109 -40.07 36.48 54.68
C ASP A 109 -39.91 37.10 56.08
N GLU A 110 -40.97 37.04 56.88
CA GLU A 110 -40.98 37.61 58.24
C GLU A 110 -40.00 36.91 59.19
N MET A 111 -39.68 35.62 58.94
CA MET A 111 -38.72 34.87 59.76
C MET A 111 -37.27 35.33 59.48
N VAL A 112 -36.94 35.57 58.21
CA VAL A 112 -35.64 36.16 57.82
C VAL A 112 -35.50 37.56 58.42
N LEU A 113 -36.57 38.36 58.39
CA LEU A 113 -36.56 39.70 58.99
C LEU A 113 -36.40 39.66 60.52
N ALA A 114 -36.95 38.64 61.20
CA ALA A 114 -36.74 38.43 62.63
C ALA A 114 -35.27 38.07 62.95
N ASP A 115 -34.64 37.23 62.13
CA ASP A 115 -33.24 36.83 62.30
C ASP A 115 -32.28 37.99 61.98
N MET A 116 -32.62 38.85 61.00
CA MET A 116 -31.93 40.12 60.75
C MET A 116 -32.03 41.08 61.95
N LYS A 117 -33.22 41.25 62.53
CA LYS A 117 -33.43 42.06 63.75
C LYS A 117 -32.63 41.51 64.93
N LEU A 118 -32.53 40.19 65.07
CA LEU A 118 -31.74 39.56 66.13
C LEU A 118 -30.24 39.83 65.93
N ALA A 119 -29.72 39.71 64.70
CA ALA A 119 -28.33 40.01 64.39
C ALA A 119 -27.95 41.49 64.59
N ALA A 120 -28.80 42.41 64.13
CA ALA A 120 -28.58 43.86 64.20
C ALA A 120 -28.65 44.45 65.63
N ASN A 121 -29.13 43.67 66.61
CA ASN A 121 -29.15 44.04 68.03
C ASN A 121 -27.96 43.45 68.82
N VAL A 122 -27.06 42.68 68.19
CA VAL A 122 -25.84 42.16 68.82
C VAL A 122 -24.70 43.13 68.61
N SER A 123 -23.94 43.42 69.67
CA SER A 123 -22.73 44.24 69.57
C SER A 123 -21.72 43.54 68.66
N SER A 124 -21.32 44.18 67.56
CA SER A 124 -20.33 43.61 66.64
C SER A 124 -19.32 44.64 66.14
N ASP A 125 -18.09 44.19 65.95
CA ASP A 125 -17.00 44.93 65.31
C ASP A 125 -16.81 44.38 63.89
N ILE A 126 -17.08 45.21 62.88
CA ILE A 126 -17.23 44.83 61.47
C ILE A 126 -16.02 45.31 60.65
N ILE A 127 -15.18 44.39 60.19
CA ILE A 127 -13.90 44.68 59.55
C ILE A 127 -13.97 44.30 58.06
N LEU A 128 -14.36 45.27 57.22
CA LEU A 128 -14.46 45.12 55.76
C LEU A 128 -13.15 45.57 55.07
N PHE A 129 -12.53 44.69 54.28
CA PHE A 129 -11.32 45.02 53.52
C PHE A 129 -11.17 44.17 52.24
N ASN A 130 -10.50 44.74 51.23
CA ASN A 130 -10.04 44.00 50.05
C ASN A 130 -8.61 43.49 50.31
N ILE A 131 -8.36 42.18 50.14
CA ILE A 131 -7.08 41.58 50.54
C ILE A 131 -5.90 42.03 49.65
N ASP A 132 -6.11 42.16 48.34
CA ASP A 132 -5.06 42.56 47.39
C ASP A 132 -4.55 43.97 47.73
N SER A 133 -5.48 44.91 47.98
CA SER A 133 -5.19 46.29 48.40
C SER A 133 -4.46 46.44 49.75
N LYS A 134 -4.51 45.41 50.60
CA LYS A 134 -3.92 45.42 51.95
C LYS A 134 -2.64 44.60 52.02
N SER A 135 -2.34 43.73 51.06
CA SER A 135 -1.06 43.02 50.95
C SER A 135 0.06 43.95 50.48
N GLY A 136 1.28 43.80 51.01
CA GLY A 136 2.45 44.57 50.61
C GLY A 136 3.60 43.71 50.09
N MET A 137 4.57 44.32 49.39
CA MET A 137 5.73 43.57 48.84
C MET A 137 6.58 42.86 49.91
N ALA A 138 6.48 43.26 51.18
CA ALA A 138 7.12 42.57 52.31
C ALA A 138 6.38 41.29 52.72
N ASP A 139 5.05 41.24 52.59
CA ASP A 139 4.24 40.05 52.90
C ASP A 139 4.53 38.89 51.91
N ALA A 140 4.95 39.22 50.69
CA ALA A 140 5.27 38.26 49.63
C ALA A 140 6.58 37.49 49.81
N GLN A 141 7.44 37.84 50.78
CA GLN A 141 8.69 37.08 51.03
C GLN A 141 8.47 35.82 51.88
N ASN A 142 7.38 35.75 52.65
CA ASN A 142 7.00 34.57 53.44
C ASN A 142 5.72 33.91 52.91
N ASN A 143 5.83 33.26 51.73
CA ASN A 143 4.75 32.58 50.99
C ASN A 143 3.91 31.51 51.76
N LYS A 144 4.15 31.26 53.05
CA LYS A 144 3.34 30.36 53.88
C LYS A 144 2.27 31.06 54.73
N GLU A 145 2.46 32.34 55.07
CA GLU A 145 1.68 33.04 56.11
C GLU A 145 1.07 34.38 55.67
N ALA A 146 1.09 34.68 54.37
CA ALA A 146 0.66 35.97 53.81
C ALA A 146 -0.82 36.34 54.05
N ILE A 147 -1.72 35.38 54.31
CA ILE A 147 -3.11 35.70 54.69
C ILE A 147 -3.18 36.10 56.18
N LEU A 148 -2.53 35.34 57.07
CA LEU A 148 -2.43 35.65 58.50
C LEU A 148 -1.86 37.06 58.74
N SER A 149 -0.81 37.46 58.01
CA SER A 149 -0.21 38.79 58.17
C SER A 149 -1.19 39.92 57.82
N VAL A 150 -2.00 39.74 56.77
CA VAL A 150 -3.04 40.72 56.40
C VAL A 150 -4.17 40.75 57.44
N PHE A 151 -4.64 39.60 57.94
CA PHE A 151 -5.65 39.55 59.01
C PHE A 151 -5.19 40.26 60.28
N LEU A 152 -3.95 40.00 60.72
CA LEU A 152 -3.35 40.69 61.86
C LEU A 152 -3.22 42.20 61.62
N LYS A 153 -2.81 42.60 60.40
CA LYS A 153 -2.65 44.01 59.99
C LYS A 153 -3.98 44.78 60.01
N VAL A 154 -5.06 44.21 59.48
CA VAL A 154 -6.38 44.88 59.49
C VAL A 154 -7.03 44.86 60.87
N PHE A 155 -6.87 43.79 61.65
CA PHE A 155 -7.33 43.74 63.04
C PHE A 155 -6.67 44.82 63.89
N ASN A 156 -5.33 44.93 63.83
CA ASN A 156 -4.60 45.99 64.51
C ASN A 156 -5.01 47.41 64.04
N GLN A 157 -5.29 47.59 62.74
CA GLN A 157 -5.81 48.88 62.23
C GLN A 157 -7.19 49.22 62.81
N HIS A 158 -8.09 48.24 62.97
CA HIS A 158 -9.41 48.42 63.60
C HIS A 158 -9.29 48.86 65.06
N LEU A 159 -8.28 48.34 65.77
CA LEU A 159 -7.96 48.73 67.15
C LEU A 159 -7.23 50.10 67.27
N GLY A 160 -6.94 50.79 66.15
CA GLY A 160 -6.19 52.06 66.10
C GLY A 160 -4.66 51.91 66.08
N PHE A 161 -4.14 50.69 66.14
CA PHE A 161 -2.71 50.38 66.13
C PHE A 161 -2.12 50.40 64.70
N TYR A 162 -0.79 50.50 64.62
CA TYR A 162 -0.05 50.61 63.37
C TYR A 162 0.16 49.24 62.70
N GLY A 163 -0.92 48.68 62.15
CA GLY A 163 -0.91 47.34 61.55
C GLY A 163 0.11 47.10 60.42
N ALA A 164 0.76 48.15 59.87
CA ALA A 164 1.84 47.99 58.89
C ALA A 164 3.19 47.57 59.52
N ASN A 165 3.35 47.59 60.85
CA ASN A 165 4.48 46.98 61.55
C ASN A 165 3.96 46.22 62.79
N PRO A 166 3.88 44.88 62.76
CA PRO A 166 3.36 44.07 63.88
C PRO A 166 4.07 44.32 65.22
N PHE A 167 5.39 44.52 65.24
CA PHE A 167 6.13 44.82 66.48
C PHE A 167 5.65 46.11 67.16
N LEU A 168 5.33 47.14 66.37
CA LEU A 168 4.76 48.38 66.90
C LEU A 168 3.34 48.17 67.39
N ALA A 169 2.52 47.44 66.63
CA ALA A 169 1.15 47.15 67.03
C ALA A 169 1.08 46.34 68.34
N ASP A 170 2.03 45.44 68.58
CA ASP A 170 2.15 44.72 69.86
C ASP A 170 2.56 45.65 71.01
N LEU A 171 3.53 46.54 70.82
CA LEU A 171 3.88 47.54 71.83
C LEU A 171 2.69 48.45 72.14
N GLU A 172 2.01 48.98 71.11
CA GLU A 172 0.81 49.81 71.27
C GLU A 172 -0.31 49.05 72.00
N ARG A 173 -0.50 47.75 71.72
CA ARG A 173 -1.47 46.89 72.41
C ARG A 173 -1.11 46.69 73.88
N HIS A 174 0.13 46.31 74.19
CA HIS A 174 0.58 46.11 75.57
C HIS A 174 0.50 47.41 76.40
N LEU A 175 0.92 48.54 75.82
CA LEU A 175 0.75 49.86 76.45
C LEU A 175 -0.73 50.22 76.63
N SER A 176 -1.62 49.78 75.75
CA SER A 176 -3.07 50.01 75.88
C SER A 176 -3.72 49.13 76.95
N ASP A 177 -3.28 47.87 77.07
CA ASP A 177 -3.74 46.94 78.10
C ASP A 177 -3.25 47.33 79.50
N GLU A 178 -2.04 47.92 79.62
CA GLU A 178 -1.55 48.55 80.86
C GLU A 178 -2.08 49.99 81.09
N GLY A 179 -2.87 50.54 80.18
CA GLY A 179 -3.42 51.90 80.28
C GLY A 179 -2.42 53.05 80.03
N LYS A 180 -1.15 52.74 79.75
CA LYS A 180 -0.05 53.70 79.52
C LYS A 180 0.02 54.28 78.10
N TYR A 181 -0.78 53.79 77.14
CA TYR A 181 -0.66 54.22 75.74
C TYR A 181 -0.92 55.73 75.52
N VAL A 182 -1.86 56.33 76.27
CA VAL A 182 -2.13 57.78 76.18
C VAL A 182 -0.95 58.60 76.72
N GLU A 183 -0.38 58.18 77.85
CA GLU A 183 0.81 58.77 78.45
C GLU A 183 2.02 58.69 77.50
N PHE A 184 2.26 57.51 76.92
CA PHE A 184 3.29 57.30 75.89
C PHE A 184 3.13 58.27 74.71
N LYS A 185 1.90 58.46 74.20
CA LYS A 185 1.66 59.40 73.09
C LYS A 185 1.98 60.86 73.47
N SER A 186 1.67 61.30 74.69
CA SER A 186 2.01 62.65 75.19
C SER A 186 3.52 62.84 75.32
N VAL A 187 4.17 61.97 76.08
CA VAL A 187 5.62 62.05 76.35
C VAL A 187 6.44 61.92 75.06
N PHE A 188 5.99 61.10 74.11
CA PHE A 188 6.62 61.02 72.78
C PHE A 188 6.51 62.34 72.01
N ALA A 189 5.35 63.00 72.06
CA ALA A 189 5.13 64.28 71.41
C ALA A 189 5.96 65.40 72.05
N GLU A 190 6.17 65.37 73.37
CA GLU A 190 7.05 66.29 74.10
C GLU A 190 8.52 66.08 73.73
N ILE A 191 8.99 64.83 73.66
CA ILE A 191 10.40 64.49 73.32
C ILE A 191 10.72 64.75 71.84
N ARG A 192 9.77 64.52 70.93
CA ARG A 192 9.99 64.60 69.46
C ARG A 192 9.49 65.90 68.82
N GLY A 193 8.54 66.60 69.45
CA GLY A 193 7.81 67.72 68.84
C GLY A 193 6.81 67.32 67.75
N LYS A 194 6.41 66.04 67.68
CA LYS A 194 5.40 65.51 66.75
C LYS A 194 4.62 64.36 67.36
N GLU A 195 3.33 64.27 67.06
CA GLU A 195 2.46 63.18 67.54
C GLU A 195 2.97 61.80 67.12
N TRP A 196 2.78 60.82 68.01
CA TRP A 196 3.14 59.43 67.74
C TRP A 196 2.46 58.88 66.48
N GLU A 197 1.16 59.10 66.31
CA GLU A 197 0.38 58.52 65.21
C GLU A 197 0.80 59.02 63.83
N ALA A 198 1.12 60.32 63.72
CA ALA A 198 1.70 60.91 62.52
C ALA A 198 3.11 60.39 62.19
N SER A 199 3.80 59.80 63.18
CA SER A 199 5.26 59.63 63.12
C SER A 199 5.78 58.20 63.34
N ARG A 200 4.91 57.26 63.72
CA ARG A 200 5.17 55.82 63.90
C ARG A 200 5.57 55.10 62.59
N HIS A 201 5.16 55.63 61.44
CA HIS A 201 5.56 55.12 60.13
C HIS A 201 7.08 55.23 59.86
N GLN A 202 7.81 56.09 60.59
CA GLN A 202 9.24 56.34 60.43
C GLN A 202 10.08 55.62 61.50
N PHE A 203 9.56 54.57 62.15
CA PHE A 203 10.13 53.96 63.36
C PHE A 203 11.65 53.77 63.36
N ARG A 204 12.23 53.27 62.25
CA ARG A 204 13.68 53.07 62.09
C ARG A 204 14.53 54.33 62.35
N PHE A 205 14.00 55.53 62.11
CA PHE A 205 14.71 56.79 62.31
C PHE A 205 14.51 57.40 63.70
N VAL A 206 13.61 56.84 64.53
CA VAL A 206 13.13 57.47 65.77
C VAL A 206 13.23 56.57 66.99
N GLN A 207 13.91 55.44 66.86
CA GLN A 207 14.16 54.47 67.93
C GLN A 207 14.71 55.15 69.19
N ASP A 208 15.66 56.08 69.06
CA ASP A 208 16.19 56.86 70.20
C ASP A 208 15.11 57.57 71.03
N GLN A 209 14.11 58.15 70.36
CA GLN A 209 13.05 58.89 71.04
C GLN A 209 11.96 57.94 71.58
N VAL A 210 11.72 56.81 70.90
CA VAL A 210 10.88 55.73 71.43
C VAL A 210 11.50 55.17 72.71
N CYS A 211 12.79 54.82 72.71
CA CYS A 211 13.51 54.34 73.89
C CYS A 211 13.42 55.34 75.06
N LYS A 212 13.72 56.62 74.83
CA LYS A 212 13.61 57.65 75.88
C LYS A 212 12.18 57.76 76.42
N THR A 213 11.17 57.68 75.54
CA THR A 213 9.76 57.71 75.96
C THR A 213 9.43 56.51 76.85
N LEU A 214 9.77 55.28 76.44
CA LEU A 214 9.52 54.06 77.21
C LEU A 214 10.22 54.04 78.58
N VAL A 215 11.40 54.66 78.67
CA VAL A 215 12.12 54.84 79.95
C VAL A 215 11.46 55.92 80.81
N HIS A 216 11.02 57.03 80.21
CA HIS A 216 10.42 58.15 80.96
C HIS A 216 9.08 57.75 81.61
N ILE A 217 8.25 56.97 80.92
CA ILE A 217 6.98 56.42 81.47
C ILE A 217 7.19 55.18 82.39
N GLY A 218 8.44 54.87 82.74
CA GLY A 218 8.80 53.73 83.58
C GLY A 218 8.30 52.38 83.06
N TYR A 219 8.24 52.19 81.74
CA TYR A 219 7.80 50.93 81.13
C TYR A 219 8.96 49.95 80.95
N MET A 220 10.15 50.44 80.59
CA MET A 220 11.36 49.63 80.41
C MET A 220 12.61 50.38 80.92
N SER A 221 13.67 49.64 81.27
CA SER A 221 15.00 50.23 81.44
C SER A 221 15.59 50.65 80.09
N MET A 222 16.58 51.55 80.07
CA MET A 222 17.19 52.00 78.81
C MET A 222 17.85 50.86 78.03
N GLU A 223 18.41 49.86 78.73
CA GLU A 223 18.99 48.66 78.13
C GLU A 223 17.92 47.76 77.52
N ALA A 224 16.81 47.52 78.23
CA ALA A 224 15.69 46.75 77.72
C ALA A 224 15.01 47.44 76.52
N ALA A 225 14.82 48.75 76.57
CA ALA A 225 14.19 49.53 75.49
C ALA A 225 15.04 49.54 74.21
N LYS A 226 16.39 49.60 74.33
CA LYS A 226 17.30 49.45 73.18
C LYS A 226 17.24 48.05 72.58
N ASN A 227 17.39 47.02 73.42
CA ASN A 227 17.31 45.62 72.97
C ASN A 227 15.97 45.31 72.28
N TRP A 228 14.86 45.84 72.81
CA TRP A 228 13.55 45.75 72.17
C TRP A 228 13.50 46.49 70.83
N CYS A 229 14.02 47.71 70.72
CA CYS A 229 14.06 48.44 69.44
C CYS A 229 14.94 47.76 68.38
N GLU A 230 16.07 47.16 68.78
CA GLU A 230 16.98 46.42 67.89
C GLU A 230 16.33 45.11 67.40
N SER A 231 15.77 44.31 68.31
CA SER A 231 15.06 43.06 67.96
C SER A 231 13.79 43.29 67.13
N SER A 232 13.09 44.41 67.32
CA SER A 232 11.90 44.83 66.55
C SER A 232 12.18 45.32 65.12
N THR A 233 13.35 44.99 64.56
CA THR A 233 13.70 45.25 63.15
C THR A 233 13.77 44.00 62.27
N GLY A 234 13.68 42.79 62.86
CA GLY A 234 13.75 41.51 62.18
C GLY A 234 12.43 41.03 61.57
N ALA A 235 12.35 39.72 61.28
CA ALA A 235 11.12 39.07 60.83
C ALA A 235 10.18 38.80 62.03
N TYR A 236 8.91 39.17 61.90
CA TYR A 236 7.87 38.88 62.90
C TYR A 236 7.22 37.54 62.58
N ASN A 237 7.41 36.56 63.47
CA ASN A 237 6.82 35.22 63.34
C ASN A 237 5.67 35.08 64.35
N ILE A 238 4.46 34.82 63.87
CA ILE A 238 3.27 34.59 64.68
C ILE A 238 2.52 33.39 64.11
N ASP A 239 2.05 32.48 64.97
CA ASP A 239 1.18 31.39 64.53
C ASP A 239 -0.30 31.79 64.55
N VAL A 240 -1.11 31.02 63.84
CA VAL A 240 -2.54 31.27 63.70
C VAL A 240 -3.26 31.17 65.06
N ALA A 241 -2.85 30.22 65.91
CA ALA A 241 -3.41 30.02 67.24
C ALA A 241 -3.19 31.24 68.16
N THR A 242 -2.03 31.91 68.10
CA THR A 242 -1.77 33.14 68.86
C THR A 242 -2.69 34.26 68.38
N PHE A 243 -2.88 34.43 67.07
CA PHE A 243 -3.83 35.41 66.53
C PHE A 243 -5.28 35.11 66.94
N ALA A 244 -5.71 33.85 66.88
CA ALA A 244 -7.06 33.46 67.30
C ALA A 244 -7.33 33.74 68.79
N ASN A 245 -6.35 33.49 69.66
CA ASN A 245 -6.42 33.84 71.09
C ASN A 245 -6.41 35.36 71.32
N MET A 246 -5.72 36.14 70.49
CA MET A 246 -5.73 37.61 70.54
C MET A 246 -7.11 38.18 70.21
N VAL A 247 -7.78 37.68 69.15
CA VAL A 247 -9.16 38.05 68.80
C VAL A 247 -10.13 37.63 69.91
N LYS A 248 -9.96 36.41 70.46
CA LYS A 248 -10.75 35.93 71.60
C LYS A 248 -10.62 36.86 72.82
N HIS A 249 -9.41 37.24 73.20
CA HIS A 249 -9.18 38.10 74.36
C HIS A 249 -9.89 39.47 74.20
N TYR A 250 -9.88 40.02 72.99
CA TYR A 250 -10.62 41.24 72.66
C TYR A 250 -12.14 41.06 72.79
N ILE A 251 -12.69 39.96 72.27
CA ILE A 251 -14.12 39.62 72.39
C ILE A 251 -14.53 39.47 73.87
N ASP A 252 -13.74 38.74 74.65
CA ASP A 252 -14.01 38.51 76.08
C ASP A 252 -13.90 39.82 76.88
N LYS A 253 -12.99 40.73 76.52
CA LYS A 253 -12.83 42.07 77.10
C LYS A 253 -14.02 43.01 76.81
N LYS A 254 -14.70 42.83 75.67
CA LYS A 254 -15.92 43.58 75.29
C LYS A 254 -17.19 43.07 75.99
N GLY A 255 -17.27 41.77 76.28
CA GLY A 255 -18.42 41.15 76.96
C GLY A 255 -19.69 41.11 76.12
N ASN A 256 -20.86 41.04 76.76
CA ASN A 256 -22.20 41.19 76.15
C ASN A 256 -22.47 40.41 74.84
N ASN A 257 -21.90 39.20 74.71
CA ASN A 257 -21.94 38.41 73.48
C ASN A 257 -21.47 39.19 72.24
N HIS A 258 -20.37 39.93 72.38
CA HIS A 258 -19.78 40.71 71.31
C HIS A 258 -19.18 39.83 70.21
N HIS A 259 -19.35 40.22 68.95
CA HIS A 259 -18.87 39.48 67.77
C HIS A 259 -17.83 40.30 66.97
N VAL A 260 -16.85 39.64 66.37
CA VAL A 260 -15.94 40.22 65.38
C VAL A 260 -16.19 39.55 64.03
N VAL A 261 -16.43 40.34 62.97
CA VAL A 261 -16.70 39.81 61.62
C VAL A 261 -15.67 40.37 60.65
N PHE A 262 -14.85 39.48 60.10
CA PHE A 262 -13.92 39.80 59.01
C PHE A 262 -14.63 39.58 57.67
N LEU A 263 -14.82 40.67 56.91
CA LEU A 263 -15.39 40.64 55.57
C LEU A 263 -14.28 40.89 54.54
N VAL A 264 -13.85 39.83 53.87
CA VAL A 264 -12.68 39.80 52.99
C VAL A 264 -13.10 39.77 51.53
N ASP A 265 -12.88 40.87 50.83
CA ASP A 265 -13.17 40.97 49.40
C ASP A 265 -12.00 40.47 48.55
N GLU A 266 -12.33 39.79 47.44
CA GLU A 266 -11.45 39.23 46.40
C GLU A 266 -10.49 38.10 46.83
N ILE A 267 -10.81 37.35 47.90
CA ILE A 267 -9.95 36.24 48.39
C ILE A 267 -9.62 35.21 47.31
N GLY A 268 -10.59 34.90 46.44
CA GLY A 268 -10.42 33.88 45.39
C GLY A 268 -9.40 34.28 44.33
N GLN A 269 -9.29 35.57 44.00
CA GLN A 269 -8.30 36.07 43.05
C GLN A 269 -6.90 36.12 43.67
N TYR A 270 -6.81 36.50 44.96
CA TYR A 270 -5.55 36.55 45.70
C TYR A 270 -4.94 35.16 45.94
N ILE A 271 -5.77 34.14 46.18
CA ILE A 271 -5.33 32.74 46.29
C ILE A 271 -4.95 32.17 44.90
N GLY A 272 -5.73 32.49 43.87
CA GLY A 272 -5.53 31.98 42.51
C GLY A 272 -5.49 30.46 42.47
N GLU A 273 -4.33 29.90 42.10
CA GLU A 273 -4.07 28.46 42.05
C GLU A 273 -3.23 27.90 43.22
N ASP A 274 -2.84 28.74 44.20
CA ASP A 274 -1.95 28.32 45.29
C ASP A 274 -2.70 27.63 46.43
N SER A 275 -2.56 26.30 46.49
CA SER A 275 -3.13 25.47 47.55
C SER A 275 -2.61 25.79 48.95
N LYS A 276 -1.44 26.42 49.11
CA LYS A 276 -0.89 26.80 50.42
C LYS A 276 -1.62 28.00 51.01
N LEU A 277 -1.98 28.98 50.18
CA LEU A 277 -2.77 30.13 50.61
C LEU A 277 -4.19 29.69 50.99
N MET A 278 -4.80 28.77 50.23
CA MET A 278 -6.10 28.18 50.61
C MET A 278 -6.04 27.44 51.96
N LEU A 279 -4.99 26.65 52.19
CA LEU A 279 -4.76 25.99 53.48
C LEU A 279 -4.56 27.00 54.62
N ASN A 280 -3.85 28.12 54.39
CA ASN A 280 -3.68 29.15 55.40
C ASN A 280 -5.02 29.80 55.81
N LEU A 281 -5.86 30.17 54.83
CA LEU A 281 -7.21 30.70 55.09
C LEU A 281 -8.08 29.71 55.89
N GLN A 282 -7.98 28.41 55.57
CA GLN A 282 -8.65 27.36 56.35
C GLN A 282 -8.17 27.37 57.80
N THR A 283 -6.86 27.35 58.05
CA THR A 283 -6.30 27.33 59.42
C THR A 283 -6.74 28.57 60.21
N VAL A 284 -6.71 29.76 59.60
CA VAL A 284 -7.21 31.01 60.23
C VAL A 284 -8.67 30.88 60.63
N THR A 285 -9.52 30.34 59.76
CA THR A 285 -10.95 30.17 60.03
C THR A 285 -11.21 29.10 61.10
N GLU A 286 -10.42 28.01 61.10
CA GLU A 286 -10.56 26.89 62.02
C GLU A 286 -10.11 27.24 63.46
N ASP A 287 -8.96 27.89 63.62
CA ASP A 287 -8.47 28.32 64.93
C ASP A 287 -9.36 29.43 65.53
N LEU A 288 -9.85 30.37 64.72
CA LEU A 288 -10.84 31.37 65.16
C LEU A 288 -12.14 30.72 65.62
N GLY A 289 -12.66 29.75 64.85
CA GLY A 289 -13.86 28.98 65.22
C GLY A 289 -13.69 28.20 66.51
N SER A 290 -12.53 27.56 66.69
CA SER A 290 -12.17 26.80 67.91
C SER A 290 -12.00 27.70 69.14
N ALA A 291 -11.28 28.82 69.00
CA ALA A 291 -10.98 29.72 70.11
C ALA A 291 -12.20 30.56 70.54
N CYS A 292 -12.95 31.12 69.58
CA CYS A 292 -14.02 32.10 69.81
C CYS A 292 -15.43 31.48 69.82
N GLY A 293 -15.59 30.24 69.35
CA GLY A 293 -16.76 29.38 69.60
C GLY A 293 -18.12 29.88 69.08
N GLY A 294 -18.16 30.76 68.07
CA GLY A 294 -19.42 31.35 67.57
C GLY A 294 -19.35 32.85 67.29
N LYS A 295 -18.33 33.52 67.85
CA LYS A 295 -18.24 34.99 67.94
C LYS A 295 -17.23 35.64 66.99
N ALA A 296 -16.43 34.86 66.27
CA ALA A 296 -15.48 35.37 65.28
C ALA A 296 -15.81 34.75 63.92
N TRP A 297 -16.25 35.58 62.96
CA TRP A 297 -16.73 35.15 61.64
C TRP A 297 -15.80 35.58 60.52
N VAL A 298 -15.67 34.74 59.49
CA VAL A 298 -14.85 34.99 58.30
C VAL A 298 -15.72 34.85 57.06
N VAL A 299 -16.12 35.98 56.48
CA VAL A 299 -16.97 36.08 55.28
C VAL A 299 -16.09 36.49 54.11
N VAL A 300 -16.06 35.71 53.02
CA VAL A 300 -15.11 35.93 51.93
C VAL A 300 -15.76 35.90 50.55
N THR A 301 -15.26 36.70 49.60
CA THR A 301 -15.75 36.69 48.19
C THR A 301 -14.77 36.04 47.21
N SER A 302 -15.29 35.22 46.30
CA SER A 302 -14.52 34.50 45.29
C SER A 302 -15.23 34.50 43.93
N GLN A 303 -14.47 34.43 42.83
CA GLN A 303 -15.03 34.20 41.51
C GLN A 303 -15.48 32.73 41.30
N GLN A 304 -14.82 31.80 41.97
CA GLN A 304 -15.03 30.36 41.85
C GLN A 304 -15.72 29.79 43.09
N ASP A 305 -16.60 28.80 42.89
CA ASP A 305 -17.14 27.99 43.97
C ASP A 305 -16.02 27.20 44.66
N ILE A 306 -16.08 27.08 45.98
CA ILE A 306 -15.05 26.37 46.78
C ILE A 306 -14.82 24.92 46.31
N ASP A 307 -15.85 24.26 45.79
CA ASP A 307 -15.78 22.90 45.23
C ASP A 307 -15.01 22.83 43.90
N SER A 308 -14.99 23.91 43.12
CA SER A 308 -14.27 23.96 41.83
C SER A 308 -12.77 24.20 42.04
N ILE A 309 -12.40 25.03 43.02
CA ILE A 309 -11.01 25.26 43.42
C ILE A 309 -10.40 23.99 44.04
N THR A 310 -11.20 23.20 44.78
CA THR A 310 -10.72 22.02 45.52
C THR A 310 -10.71 20.71 44.73
N LYS A 311 -11.43 20.57 43.61
CA LYS A 311 -11.50 19.31 42.83
C LYS A 311 -10.37 19.10 41.82
N THR A 312 -9.65 20.14 41.40
CA THR A 312 -8.68 20.06 40.29
C THR A 312 -7.30 19.52 40.68
N LYS A 313 -6.98 19.39 41.97
CA LYS A 313 -5.70 18.87 42.47
C LYS A 313 -6.00 17.85 43.58
N GLY A 314 -5.56 16.60 43.40
CA GLY A 314 -6.04 15.38 44.11
C GLY A 314 -5.67 15.22 45.59
N ASN A 315 -5.75 16.28 46.39
CA ASN A 315 -5.66 16.23 47.85
C ASN A 315 -7.06 16.23 48.48
N ASP A 316 -7.21 15.58 49.63
CA ASP A 316 -8.50 15.43 50.32
C ASP A 316 -8.91 16.70 51.08
N PHE A 317 -9.48 17.66 50.35
CA PHE A 317 -9.95 18.95 50.87
C PHE A 317 -11.35 18.91 51.51
N SER A 318 -11.89 17.72 51.79
CA SER A 318 -13.19 17.52 52.44
C SER A 318 -13.35 18.25 53.77
N LYS A 319 -12.26 18.45 54.52
CA LYS A 319 -12.25 19.22 55.77
C LYS A 319 -12.44 20.74 55.56
N ILE A 320 -11.90 21.32 54.50
CA ILE A 320 -12.07 22.76 54.18
C ILE A 320 -13.54 23.06 53.92
N GLN A 321 -14.16 22.18 53.14
CA GLN A 321 -15.56 22.24 52.74
C GLN A 321 -16.54 22.24 53.93
N GLY A 322 -16.16 21.65 55.07
CA GLY A 322 -16.97 21.63 56.31
C GLY A 322 -16.83 22.86 57.22
N ARG A 323 -15.82 23.71 57.00
CA ARG A 323 -15.62 24.98 57.74
C ARG A 323 -16.34 26.15 57.07
N PHE A 324 -16.37 26.16 55.74
CA PHE A 324 -17.21 27.05 54.91
C PHE A 324 -18.54 26.35 54.57
N ASP A 325 -19.33 26.07 55.60
CA ASP A 325 -20.62 25.38 55.52
C ASP A 325 -21.70 26.27 54.87
N THR A 326 -21.64 27.58 55.10
CA THR A 326 -22.55 28.56 54.50
C THR A 326 -21.97 29.04 53.16
N ARG A 327 -22.61 28.65 52.06
CA ARG A 327 -22.13 28.91 50.68
C ARG A 327 -23.19 29.68 49.90
N LEU A 328 -22.85 30.90 49.53
CA LEU A 328 -23.76 31.85 48.88
C LEU A 328 -23.25 32.08 47.46
N SER A 329 -23.74 31.28 46.51
CA SER A 329 -23.36 31.43 45.09
C SER A 329 -24.30 32.43 44.42
N LEU A 330 -23.78 33.61 44.06
CA LEU A 330 -24.54 34.67 43.39
C LEU A 330 -24.44 34.52 41.86
N SER A 331 -25.57 34.22 41.23
CA SER A 331 -25.70 34.08 39.78
C SER A 331 -25.88 35.43 39.08
N SER A 332 -25.36 35.55 37.86
CA SER A 332 -25.66 36.68 36.95
C SER A 332 -27.01 36.51 36.23
N ALA A 333 -27.90 35.63 36.70
CA ALA A 333 -29.18 35.36 36.04
C ALA A 333 -30.29 36.35 36.45
N ASN A 334 -30.13 37.05 37.57
CA ASN A 334 -31.15 37.94 38.14
C ASN A 334 -30.93 39.43 37.85
N VAL A 335 -29.97 39.78 36.98
CA VAL A 335 -29.71 41.18 36.56
C VAL A 335 -30.91 41.80 35.87
N ASP A 336 -31.69 41.00 35.14
CA ASP A 336 -33.00 41.38 34.58
C ASP A 336 -33.97 41.84 35.69
N GLU A 337 -34.10 41.09 36.80
CA GLU A 337 -34.95 41.51 37.93
C GLU A 337 -34.45 42.82 38.57
N VAL A 338 -33.12 43.01 38.66
CA VAL A 338 -32.51 44.26 39.18
C VAL A 338 -32.77 45.44 38.24
N ILE A 339 -32.54 45.29 36.93
CA ILE A 339 -32.77 46.37 35.94
C ILE A 339 -34.27 46.73 35.91
N ARG A 340 -35.18 45.73 35.89
CA ARG A 340 -36.63 45.98 35.94
C ARG A 340 -37.03 46.82 37.14
N LYS A 341 -36.61 46.43 38.35
CA LYS A 341 -36.98 47.14 39.59
C LYS A 341 -36.25 48.46 39.81
N ARG A 342 -34.97 48.57 39.44
CA ARG A 342 -34.13 49.76 39.72
C ARG A 342 -34.23 50.84 38.65
N ILE A 343 -34.38 50.45 37.38
CA ILE A 343 -34.39 51.36 36.22
C ILE A 343 -35.78 51.43 35.57
N LEU A 344 -36.41 50.28 35.32
CA LEU A 344 -37.58 50.21 34.43
C LEU A 344 -38.95 50.22 35.15
N GLU A 345 -38.99 50.33 36.48
CA GLU A 345 -40.24 50.33 37.25
C GLU A 345 -41.17 51.44 36.75
N LYS A 346 -42.45 51.14 36.56
CA LYS A 346 -43.38 52.02 35.82
C LYS A 346 -44.34 52.76 36.76
N THR A 347 -44.68 53.99 36.38
CA THR A 347 -45.87 54.67 36.91
C THR A 347 -47.13 53.89 36.52
N GLU A 348 -48.19 54.02 37.30
CA GLU A 348 -49.45 53.33 37.01
C GLU A 348 -50.05 53.77 35.66
N SER A 349 -49.96 55.06 35.33
CA SER A 349 -50.34 55.57 34.01
C SER A 349 -49.47 55.00 32.88
N GLY A 350 -48.14 54.95 33.06
CA GLY A 350 -47.23 54.32 32.08
C GLY A 350 -47.55 52.84 31.85
N ARG A 351 -47.86 52.10 32.92
CA ARG A 351 -48.26 50.68 32.88
C ARG A 351 -49.56 50.47 32.09
N GLN A 352 -50.55 51.34 32.30
CA GLN A 352 -51.82 51.28 31.57
C GLN A 352 -51.66 51.63 30.09
N THR A 353 -50.92 52.71 29.77
CA THR A 353 -50.64 53.12 28.38
C THR A 353 -49.91 52.03 27.60
N LEU A 354 -48.85 51.44 28.18
CA LEU A 354 -48.10 50.37 27.53
C LEU A 354 -48.90 49.08 27.41
N GLY A 355 -49.78 48.79 28.38
CA GLY A 355 -50.69 47.64 28.30
C GLY A 355 -51.68 47.76 27.14
N LEU A 356 -52.30 48.94 26.95
CA LEU A 356 -53.22 49.18 25.83
C LEU A 356 -52.50 49.17 24.48
N LEU A 357 -51.29 49.74 24.40
CA LEU A 357 -50.47 49.70 23.19
C LEU A 357 -50.12 48.25 22.80
N TYR A 358 -49.83 47.39 23.77
CA TYR A 358 -49.61 45.96 23.52
C TYR A 358 -50.90 45.27 23.05
N ASP A 359 -52.05 45.52 23.68
CA ASP A 359 -53.33 44.93 23.26
C ASP A 359 -53.70 45.32 21.81
N GLU A 360 -53.41 46.56 21.39
CA GLU A 360 -53.63 47.05 20.02
C GLU A 360 -52.65 46.43 19.01
N LYS A 361 -51.38 46.27 19.39
CA LYS A 361 -50.27 45.94 18.48
C LYS A 361 -49.71 44.52 18.63
N ASP A 362 -50.32 43.66 19.44
CA ASP A 362 -49.83 42.31 19.80
C ASP A 362 -49.30 41.50 18.60
N THR A 363 -50.10 41.40 17.53
CA THR A 363 -49.73 40.67 16.31
C THR A 363 -48.54 41.30 15.58
N ILE A 364 -48.38 42.62 15.63
CA ILE A 364 -47.23 43.33 15.02
C ILE A 364 -45.98 43.07 15.88
N ILE A 365 -46.08 43.29 17.19
CA ILE A 365 -45.00 43.08 18.16
C ILE A 365 -44.43 41.65 18.08
N LYS A 366 -45.30 40.63 17.92
CA LYS A 366 -44.90 39.22 17.77
C LYS A 366 -44.16 38.89 16.46
N ASN A 367 -44.39 39.65 15.38
CA ASN A 367 -43.79 39.41 14.07
C ASN A 367 -42.63 40.36 13.72
N LEU A 368 -42.43 41.41 14.51
CA LEU A 368 -41.40 42.43 14.31
C LEU A 368 -39.97 41.90 14.50
N ILE A 369 -39.78 41.04 15.51
CA ILE A 369 -38.48 40.52 15.93
C ILE A 369 -38.49 39.01 15.78
N ILE A 370 -37.77 38.49 14.79
CA ILE A 370 -37.71 37.07 14.44
C ILE A 370 -36.23 36.68 14.36
N PHE A 371 -35.85 35.68 15.15
CA PHE A 371 -34.52 35.07 15.10
C PHE A 371 -34.62 33.64 14.57
N ASN A 372 -33.72 33.26 13.66
CA ASN A 372 -33.71 31.94 13.01
C ASN A 372 -32.56 31.05 13.52
N ASP A 373 -32.07 31.33 14.73
CA ASP A 373 -30.99 30.60 15.40
C ASP A 373 -31.46 29.29 16.06
N GLY A 374 -30.54 28.34 16.28
CA GLY A 374 -30.80 27.14 17.08
C GLY A 374 -30.93 27.37 18.60
N ILE A 375 -30.82 28.62 19.07
CA ILE A 375 -30.91 29.00 20.48
C ILE A 375 -32.08 29.97 20.67
N GLU A 376 -33.08 29.53 21.44
CA GLU A 376 -34.29 30.29 21.75
C GLU A 376 -33.98 31.63 22.43
N LYS A 377 -34.62 32.70 21.96
CA LYS A 377 -34.52 34.05 22.52
C LYS A 377 -35.86 34.46 23.10
N LYS A 378 -35.85 34.88 24.36
CA LYS A 378 -37.06 35.36 25.04
C LYS A 378 -37.54 36.66 24.38
N LEU A 379 -38.75 36.65 23.85
CA LEU A 379 -39.47 37.83 23.40
C LEU A 379 -40.53 38.22 24.45
N TYR A 380 -41.37 39.20 24.14
CA TYR A 380 -42.48 39.62 25.01
C TYR A 380 -43.49 38.48 25.20
N SER A 381 -43.71 38.04 26.43
CA SER A 381 -44.68 36.97 26.73
C SER A 381 -46.12 37.44 26.75
N ASP A 382 -46.35 38.67 27.21
CA ASP A 382 -47.66 39.25 27.51
C ASP A 382 -47.55 40.77 27.77
N ARG A 383 -48.69 41.45 27.94
CA ARG A 383 -48.79 42.89 28.23
C ARG A 383 -48.06 43.34 29.51
N VAL A 384 -47.99 42.49 30.53
CA VAL A 384 -47.34 42.80 31.82
C VAL A 384 -45.83 42.74 31.64
N ASN A 385 -45.34 41.71 30.94
CA ASN A 385 -43.94 41.57 30.56
C ASN A 385 -43.49 42.74 29.67
N PHE A 386 -44.25 43.06 28.62
CA PHE A 386 -43.99 44.21 27.74
C PHE A 386 -43.87 45.52 28.54
N SER A 387 -44.87 45.83 29.37
CA SER A 387 -44.83 47.03 30.22
C SER A 387 -43.64 47.05 31.19
N ALA A 388 -43.21 45.89 31.70
CA ALA A 388 -42.13 45.78 32.69
C ALA A 388 -40.73 45.99 32.10
N VAL A 389 -40.51 45.69 30.81
CA VAL A 389 -39.19 45.85 30.15
C VAL A 389 -39.11 47.02 29.17
N TYR A 390 -40.23 47.56 28.70
CA TYR A 390 -40.24 48.70 27.77
C TYR A 390 -39.34 49.85 28.29
N PRO A 391 -38.48 50.46 27.45
CA PRO A 391 -38.41 50.36 25.97
C PRO A 391 -37.48 49.25 25.42
N PHE A 392 -37.12 48.26 26.23
CA PHE A 392 -36.25 47.14 25.85
C PHE A 392 -37.04 45.88 25.45
N VAL A 393 -36.33 44.92 24.85
CA VAL A 393 -36.84 43.60 24.46
C VAL A 393 -36.21 42.51 25.34
N PRO A 394 -36.93 41.48 25.82
CA PRO A 394 -36.38 40.54 26.81
C PRO A 394 -35.11 39.78 26.40
N TYR A 395 -34.84 39.59 25.11
CA TYR A 395 -33.60 38.95 24.65
C TYR A 395 -32.34 39.80 24.95
N GLN A 396 -32.48 41.13 25.02
CA GLN A 396 -31.36 42.07 25.12
C GLN A 396 -30.62 41.93 26.44
N PHE A 397 -31.32 41.58 27.52
CA PHE A 397 -30.74 41.37 28.86
C PHE A 397 -29.73 40.21 28.85
N ASN A 398 -30.12 39.06 28.31
CA ASN A 398 -29.24 37.90 28.19
C ASN A 398 -28.15 38.16 27.15
N LEU A 399 -28.51 38.73 26.00
CA LEU A 399 -27.56 38.95 24.91
C LEU A 399 -26.43 39.90 25.34
N LEU A 400 -26.76 41.02 25.98
CA LEU A 400 -25.76 41.99 26.45
C LEU A 400 -24.83 41.41 27.53
N ALA A 401 -25.33 40.48 28.37
CA ALA A 401 -24.50 39.73 29.30
C ALA A 401 -23.45 38.87 28.59
N SER A 402 -23.85 38.19 27.50
CA SER A 402 -22.94 37.44 26.63
C SER A 402 -21.94 38.36 25.92
N VAL A 403 -22.38 39.50 25.38
CA VAL A 403 -21.47 40.50 24.75
C VAL A 403 -20.37 40.93 25.72
N LEU A 404 -20.73 41.39 26.93
CA LEU A 404 -19.77 41.81 27.96
C LEU A 404 -18.78 40.70 28.35
N THR A 405 -19.29 39.46 28.47
CA THR A 405 -18.47 38.28 28.78
C THR A 405 -17.48 37.97 27.66
N SER A 406 -17.92 38.08 26.41
CA SER A 406 -17.09 37.80 25.23
C SER A 406 -16.04 38.88 24.98
N ILE A 407 -16.38 40.16 25.13
CA ILE A 407 -15.43 41.30 25.03
C ILE A 407 -14.30 41.16 26.07
N ARG A 408 -14.66 40.79 27.31
CA ARG A 408 -13.68 40.50 28.37
C ARG A 408 -12.76 39.32 28.00
N THR A 409 -13.33 38.24 27.48
CA THR A 409 -12.59 37.01 27.16
C THR A 409 -11.62 37.18 25.99
N HIS A 410 -11.97 37.97 24.96
CA HIS A 410 -11.16 38.11 23.74
C HIS A 410 -10.16 39.29 23.79
N GLY A 411 -10.12 40.04 24.90
CA GLY A 411 -9.09 41.04 25.20
C GLY A 411 -9.23 42.29 24.33
N ALA A 412 -10.24 43.10 24.67
CA ALA A 412 -10.59 44.37 24.02
C ALA A 412 -10.81 45.54 25.03
N SER A 413 -10.41 45.35 26.28
CA SER A 413 -10.37 46.40 27.31
C SER A 413 -9.31 46.05 28.36
N GLY A 414 -8.64 47.07 28.90
CA GLY A 414 -7.77 46.94 30.06
C GLY A 414 -8.49 46.44 31.34
N LYS A 415 -7.78 46.39 32.47
CA LYS A 415 -8.25 45.92 33.80
C LYS A 415 -9.51 46.65 34.37
N HIS A 416 -10.14 47.56 33.62
CA HIS A 416 -11.22 48.44 34.07
C HIS A 416 -12.63 48.03 33.59
N LEU A 417 -12.78 47.07 32.66
CA LEU A 417 -14.09 46.43 32.36
C LEU A 417 -14.50 45.45 33.49
N ALA A 418 -14.35 45.90 34.74
CA ALA A 418 -14.18 45.05 35.91
C ALA A 418 -15.51 44.64 36.59
N GLU A 419 -16.65 45.06 36.05
CA GLU A 419 -17.87 45.18 36.86
C GLU A 419 -19.14 44.82 36.07
N GLY A 420 -19.29 43.55 35.67
CA GLY A 420 -20.30 43.09 34.71
C GLY A 420 -21.75 43.56 34.91
N GLU A 421 -22.30 43.53 36.14
CA GLU A 421 -23.67 44.00 36.40
C GLU A 421 -23.80 45.52 36.41
N ARG A 422 -22.74 46.22 36.83
CA ARG A 422 -22.71 47.68 36.94
C ARG A 422 -22.50 48.31 35.56
N SER A 423 -21.67 47.70 34.72
CA SER A 423 -21.64 47.96 33.28
C SER A 423 -23.02 47.75 32.67
N MET A 424 -23.67 46.61 32.89
CA MET A 424 -25.00 46.35 32.32
C MET A 424 -26.05 47.40 32.74
N LEU A 425 -26.13 47.74 34.04
CA LEU A 425 -27.02 48.80 34.54
C LEU A 425 -26.76 50.16 33.86
N ALA A 426 -25.50 50.55 33.69
CA ALA A 426 -25.13 51.79 32.98
C ALA A 426 -25.57 51.76 31.51
N LEU A 427 -25.26 50.67 30.78
CA LEU A 427 -25.63 50.50 29.37
C LEU A 427 -27.15 50.58 29.14
N PHE A 428 -27.95 49.94 30.00
CA PHE A 428 -29.42 50.05 29.95
C PHE A 428 -29.91 51.47 30.32
N LYS A 429 -29.32 52.12 31.32
CA LYS A 429 -29.68 53.50 31.69
C LYS A 429 -29.40 54.47 30.55
N GLU A 430 -28.17 54.49 30.02
CA GLU A 430 -27.76 55.41 28.96
C GLU A 430 -28.55 55.21 27.66
N SER A 431 -28.83 53.96 27.29
CA SER A 431 -29.68 53.66 26.14
C SER A 431 -31.13 54.14 26.33
N ALA A 432 -31.67 54.05 27.55
CA ALA A 432 -33.00 54.59 27.87
C ALA A 432 -33.03 56.12 27.88
N VAL A 433 -31.98 56.76 28.39
CA VAL A 433 -31.82 58.23 28.40
C VAL A 433 -31.80 58.78 26.96
N ARG A 434 -31.10 58.12 26.02
CA ARG A 434 -31.05 58.53 24.61
C ARG A 434 -32.41 58.57 23.89
N ILE A 435 -33.41 57.84 24.38
CA ILE A 435 -34.77 57.85 23.81
C ILE A 435 -35.83 58.43 24.76
N MET A 436 -35.40 59.09 25.85
CA MET A 436 -36.29 59.55 26.91
C MET A 436 -37.34 60.58 26.45
N ASP A 437 -37.01 61.35 25.40
CA ASP A 437 -37.86 62.36 24.76
C ASP A 437 -38.61 61.84 23.51
N LYS A 438 -38.52 60.54 23.20
CA LYS A 438 -39.34 59.91 22.14
C LYS A 438 -40.72 59.48 22.68
N SER A 439 -41.64 59.21 21.76
CA SER A 439 -43.01 58.78 22.05
C SER A 439 -43.10 57.30 22.47
N GLU A 440 -44.28 56.90 22.94
CA GLU A 440 -44.68 55.50 23.01
C GLU A 440 -44.48 54.80 21.65
N GLY A 441 -44.17 53.50 21.69
CA GLY A 441 -43.85 52.70 20.50
C GLY A 441 -42.37 52.67 20.13
N THR A 442 -41.52 53.52 20.74
CA THR A 442 -40.06 53.49 20.53
C THR A 442 -39.43 52.28 21.24
N ILE A 443 -38.56 51.55 20.53
CA ILE A 443 -37.74 50.45 21.07
C ILE A 443 -36.27 50.88 21.04
N VAL A 444 -35.45 50.39 21.97
CA VAL A 444 -33.99 50.51 21.88
C VAL A 444 -33.44 49.45 20.91
N PRO A 445 -32.91 49.80 19.72
CA PRO A 445 -32.19 48.87 18.86
C PRO A 445 -30.83 48.51 19.47
N PHE A 446 -30.32 47.31 19.18
CA PHE A 446 -29.18 46.73 19.89
C PHE A 446 -27.85 47.48 19.65
N ASN A 447 -27.72 48.23 18.56
CA ASN A 447 -26.56 49.10 18.31
C ASN A 447 -26.41 50.21 19.36
N MET A 448 -27.49 50.70 20.00
CA MET A 448 -27.38 51.80 20.98
C MET A 448 -26.56 51.40 22.22
N PHE A 449 -26.53 50.11 22.57
CA PHE A 449 -25.67 49.61 23.64
C PHE A 449 -24.17 49.71 23.31
N TYR A 450 -23.79 49.78 22.03
CA TYR A 450 -22.39 50.03 21.65
C TYR A 450 -21.92 51.40 22.13
N ASP A 451 -22.74 52.43 21.94
CA ASP A 451 -22.30 53.81 22.19
C ASP A 451 -22.05 54.10 23.68
N ALA A 452 -22.82 53.44 24.55
CA ALA A 452 -22.59 53.44 26.00
C ALA A 452 -21.39 52.55 26.40
N LEU A 453 -21.04 51.56 25.57
CA LEU A 453 -19.91 50.66 25.78
C LEU A 453 -18.59 51.21 25.20
N GLU A 454 -18.66 52.16 24.26
CA GLU A 454 -17.53 52.73 23.51
C GLU A 454 -16.45 53.35 24.40
N GLN A 455 -16.85 53.94 25.54
CA GLN A 455 -15.93 54.52 26.53
C GLN A 455 -15.01 53.48 27.20
N PHE A 456 -15.38 52.20 27.13
CA PHE A 456 -14.65 51.10 27.76
C PHE A 456 -13.89 50.22 26.76
N LEU A 457 -13.88 50.56 25.47
CA LEU A 457 -13.18 49.78 24.43
C LEU A 457 -11.76 50.27 24.17
N ASP A 458 -10.84 49.31 23.96
CA ASP A 458 -9.48 49.59 23.50
C ASP A 458 -9.46 50.17 22.07
N HIS A 459 -8.42 50.96 21.78
CA HIS A 459 -8.28 51.73 20.54
C HIS A 459 -8.35 50.88 19.26
N SER A 460 -7.91 49.62 19.26
CA SER A 460 -7.95 48.75 18.07
C SER A 460 -9.37 48.36 17.62
N HIS A 461 -10.35 48.42 18.53
CA HIS A 461 -11.76 48.13 18.21
C HIS A 461 -12.54 49.41 17.92
N LYS A 462 -12.26 50.48 18.69
CA LYS A 462 -12.83 51.81 18.50
C LYS A 462 -12.35 52.45 17.18
N GLY A 463 -11.10 52.21 16.79
CA GLY A 463 -10.49 52.75 15.56
C GLY A 463 -11.19 52.33 14.27
N VAL A 464 -11.72 51.10 14.18
CA VAL A 464 -12.54 50.65 13.04
C VAL A 464 -13.80 51.51 12.90
N ILE A 465 -14.53 51.73 14.00
CA ILE A 465 -15.82 52.44 14.00
C ILE A 465 -15.62 53.94 13.74
N ILE A 466 -14.60 54.57 14.32
CA ILE A 466 -14.23 55.97 14.01
C ILE A 466 -13.92 56.11 12.52
N ARG A 467 -13.06 55.25 11.96
CA ARG A 467 -12.71 55.30 10.53
C ARG A 467 -13.90 55.02 9.62
N ALA A 468 -14.92 54.28 10.07
CA ALA A 468 -16.17 54.10 9.34
C ALA A 468 -17.06 55.36 9.37
N TYR A 469 -17.07 56.10 10.49
CA TYR A 469 -17.73 57.41 10.60
C TYR A 469 -17.09 58.48 9.71
N ASP A 470 -15.76 58.47 9.58
CA ASP A 470 -14.99 59.40 8.73
C ASP A 470 -14.97 59.01 7.23
N ASN A 471 -15.48 57.83 6.87
CA ASN A 471 -15.43 57.33 5.49
C ASN A 471 -16.51 57.98 4.61
N GLU A 472 -16.09 58.81 3.65
CA GLU A 472 -16.97 59.55 2.73
C GLU A 472 -17.92 58.66 1.90
N TYR A 473 -17.59 57.38 1.69
CA TYR A 473 -18.46 56.43 0.99
C TYR A 473 -19.57 55.84 1.89
N LEU A 474 -19.39 55.85 3.22
CA LEU A 474 -20.35 55.31 4.19
C LEU A 474 -21.15 56.42 4.90
N ASN A 475 -20.53 57.57 5.14
CA ASN A 475 -21.14 58.71 5.82
C ASN A 475 -20.86 60.04 5.08
N PRO A 476 -21.37 60.21 3.84
CA PRO A 476 -21.10 61.39 3.02
C PRO A 476 -21.55 62.70 3.69
N ASP A 477 -22.68 62.67 4.40
CA ASP A 477 -23.27 63.84 5.07
C ASP A 477 -22.67 64.13 6.46
N LYS A 478 -21.73 63.29 6.93
CA LYS A 478 -21.13 63.34 8.29
C LYS A 478 -22.17 63.39 9.41
N ALA A 479 -23.25 62.64 9.26
CA ALA A 479 -24.28 62.52 10.28
C ALA A 479 -23.75 61.81 11.53
N GLU A 480 -24.15 62.29 12.72
CA GLU A 480 -23.84 61.64 14.01
C GLU A 480 -24.49 60.25 14.11
N ASP A 481 -25.69 60.09 13.54
CA ASP A 481 -26.45 58.83 13.52
C ASP A 481 -26.48 58.23 12.11
N CYS A 482 -25.36 57.63 11.69
CA CYS A 482 -25.23 56.98 10.39
C CYS A 482 -25.68 55.51 10.42
N PHE A 483 -26.63 55.14 9.57
CA PHE A 483 -27.22 53.79 9.51
C PHE A 483 -26.20 52.69 9.21
N ASP A 484 -25.29 52.91 8.25
CA ASP A 484 -24.25 51.94 7.89
C ASP A 484 -23.30 51.67 9.07
N VAL A 485 -22.94 52.72 9.82
CA VAL A 485 -22.10 52.60 11.01
C VAL A 485 -22.87 51.90 12.15
N ASN A 486 -24.18 52.13 12.28
CA ASN A 486 -25.01 51.41 13.25
C ASN A 486 -25.13 49.90 12.95
N VAL A 487 -25.20 49.51 11.67
CA VAL A 487 -25.09 48.08 11.27
C VAL A 487 -23.71 47.51 11.65
N LEU A 488 -22.64 48.28 11.45
CA LEU A 488 -21.28 47.89 11.84
C LEU A 488 -21.13 47.74 13.37
N LYS A 489 -21.71 48.65 14.17
CA LYS A 489 -21.78 48.55 15.63
C LYS A 489 -22.53 47.28 16.08
N THR A 490 -23.67 46.95 15.47
CA THR A 490 -24.40 45.71 15.73
C THR A 490 -23.54 44.47 15.46
N LEU A 491 -22.83 44.44 14.33
CA LEU A 491 -21.92 43.34 13.99
C LEU A 491 -20.73 43.21 14.95
N PHE A 492 -20.17 44.34 15.42
CA PHE A 492 -19.16 44.32 16.48
C PHE A 492 -19.72 43.69 17.76
N MET A 493 -20.89 44.14 18.22
CA MET A 493 -21.49 43.68 19.47
C MET A 493 -21.71 42.16 19.48
N ILE A 494 -22.12 41.56 18.35
CA ILE A 494 -22.34 40.11 18.25
C ILE A 494 -21.12 39.29 17.79
N LYS A 495 -19.99 39.92 17.42
CA LYS A 495 -18.82 39.23 16.80
C LYS A 495 -18.35 37.98 17.55
N TYR A 496 -18.28 38.07 18.88
CA TYR A 496 -17.73 37.03 19.75
C TYR A 496 -18.82 36.28 20.54
N VAL A 497 -20.10 36.45 20.15
CA VAL A 497 -21.26 35.84 20.81
C VAL A 497 -21.71 34.63 19.99
N LYS A 498 -21.85 33.46 20.63
CA LYS A 498 -22.25 32.22 19.94
C LYS A 498 -23.77 32.06 19.85
N GLU A 499 -24.48 32.84 20.65
CA GLU A 499 -25.92 32.80 20.83
C GLU A 499 -26.71 33.48 19.70
N VAL A 500 -26.04 34.20 18.78
CA VAL A 500 -26.65 34.87 17.63
C VAL A 500 -25.81 34.61 16.38
N VAL A 501 -26.41 34.04 15.33
CA VAL A 501 -25.77 34.00 14.01
C VAL A 501 -25.91 35.37 13.36
N ALA A 502 -24.79 35.94 12.91
CA ALA A 502 -24.77 37.25 12.27
C ALA A 502 -25.25 37.21 10.80
N ASN A 503 -26.48 36.75 10.56
CA ASN A 503 -27.14 36.72 9.25
C ASN A 503 -28.08 37.92 9.05
N LEU A 504 -28.50 38.16 7.81
CA LEU A 504 -29.34 39.31 7.42
C LEU A 504 -30.63 39.44 8.27
N GLU A 505 -31.29 38.33 8.61
CA GLU A 505 -32.55 38.37 9.35
C GLU A 505 -32.35 38.75 10.82
N ASN A 506 -31.36 38.14 11.45
CA ASN A 506 -31.01 38.42 12.84
C ASN A 506 -30.48 39.85 13.00
N ILE A 507 -29.63 40.34 12.07
CA ILE A 507 -29.15 41.73 12.08
C ILE A 507 -30.34 42.68 11.91
N THR A 508 -31.28 42.40 11.00
CA THR A 508 -32.52 43.19 10.86
C THR A 508 -33.29 43.25 12.19
N SER A 509 -33.46 42.12 12.87
CA SER A 509 -34.19 42.04 14.14
C SER A 509 -33.44 42.66 15.34
N LEU A 510 -32.11 42.81 15.28
CA LEU A 510 -31.33 43.59 16.24
C LEU A 510 -31.41 45.11 15.99
N MET A 511 -31.70 45.54 14.76
CA MET A 511 -31.74 46.95 14.34
C MET A 511 -33.13 47.61 14.49
N VAL A 512 -34.15 46.88 14.94
CA VAL A 512 -35.51 47.38 15.14
C VAL A 512 -35.56 48.50 16.20
N SER A 513 -36.10 49.65 15.82
CA SER A 513 -36.14 50.88 16.63
C SER A 513 -37.54 51.37 17.00
N SER A 514 -38.60 50.80 16.41
CA SER A 514 -40.00 51.12 16.71
C SER A 514 -40.93 49.91 16.51
N ILE A 515 -42.04 49.88 17.25
CA ILE A 515 -43.10 48.86 17.10
C ILE A 515 -43.77 48.94 15.72
N ASP A 516 -43.88 50.15 15.16
CA ASP A 516 -44.52 50.41 13.86
C ASP A 516 -43.52 50.38 12.68
N GLU A 517 -42.31 49.82 12.87
CA GLU A 517 -41.27 49.80 11.86
C GLU A 517 -41.51 48.72 10.78
N ASP A 518 -41.45 49.12 9.49
CA ASP A 518 -41.57 48.18 8.37
C ASP A 518 -40.31 47.29 8.29
N ARG A 519 -40.47 46.05 8.75
CA ARG A 519 -39.42 45.01 8.75
C ARG A 519 -38.88 44.69 7.34
N ILE A 520 -39.69 44.81 6.29
CA ILE A 520 -39.26 44.54 4.90
C ILE A 520 -38.39 45.68 4.41
N ALA A 521 -38.81 46.93 4.63
CA ALA A 521 -38.01 48.11 4.31
C ALA A 521 -36.69 48.14 5.10
N LEU A 522 -36.73 47.78 6.39
CA LEU A 522 -35.53 47.68 7.23
C LEU A 522 -34.58 46.58 6.72
N LYS A 523 -35.08 45.39 6.37
CA LYS A 523 -34.27 44.29 5.81
C LYS A 523 -33.53 44.71 4.54
N SER A 524 -34.21 45.44 3.64
CA SER A 524 -33.59 45.98 2.42
C SER A 524 -32.46 46.97 2.72
N LYS A 525 -32.68 47.92 3.64
CA LYS A 525 -31.65 48.88 4.10
C LYS A 525 -30.44 48.19 4.72
N VAL A 526 -30.66 47.17 5.56
CA VAL A 526 -29.58 46.38 6.17
C VAL A 526 -28.79 45.63 5.10
N GLU A 527 -29.45 45.02 4.11
CA GLU A 527 -28.75 44.31 3.02
C GLU A 527 -27.83 45.25 2.21
N GLU A 528 -28.30 46.46 1.89
CA GLU A 528 -27.46 47.46 1.23
C GLU A 528 -26.28 47.93 2.09
N ALA A 529 -26.51 48.20 3.38
CA ALA A 529 -25.46 48.58 4.32
C ALA A 529 -24.38 47.49 4.40
N LEU A 530 -24.77 46.23 4.51
CA LEU A 530 -23.84 45.09 4.52
C LEU A 530 -23.03 45.01 3.21
N LYS A 531 -23.64 45.25 2.04
CA LYS A 531 -22.91 45.33 0.76
C LYS A 531 -21.88 46.47 0.75
N ARG A 532 -22.21 47.64 1.29
CA ARG A 532 -21.29 48.78 1.40
C ARG A 532 -20.14 48.49 2.39
N LEU A 533 -20.42 47.89 3.55
CA LEU A 533 -19.43 47.52 4.56
C LEU A 533 -18.45 46.42 4.07
N VAL A 534 -18.94 45.40 3.35
CA VAL A 534 -18.08 44.37 2.71
C VAL A 534 -17.15 45.03 1.69
N ARG A 535 -17.67 45.94 0.85
CA ARG A 535 -16.86 46.66 -0.16
C ARG A 535 -15.72 47.48 0.46
N GLN A 536 -15.91 48.02 1.66
CA GLN A 536 -14.89 48.78 2.39
C GLN A 536 -13.93 47.89 3.23
N THR A 537 -14.10 46.56 3.15
CA THR A 537 -13.35 45.57 3.96
C THR A 537 -13.52 45.76 5.47
N LEU A 538 -14.62 46.37 5.94
CA LEU A 538 -14.88 46.51 7.39
C LEU A 538 -15.50 45.24 7.98
N ILE A 539 -16.16 44.45 7.13
CA ILE A 539 -16.78 43.17 7.47
C ILE A 539 -16.50 42.13 6.38
N GLN A 540 -16.54 40.86 6.73
CA GLN A 540 -16.39 39.71 5.82
C GLN A 540 -17.70 38.93 5.71
N LYS A 541 -18.09 38.48 4.50
CA LYS A 541 -19.22 37.56 4.28
C LYS A 541 -18.70 36.12 4.09
N ASN A 542 -19.11 35.20 4.95
CA ASN A 542 -18.81 33.77 4.91
C ASN A 542 -20.12 32.98 4.81
N GLY A 543 -20.44 32.46 3.62
CA GLY A 543 -21.79 31.93 3.36
C GLY A 543 -22.83 33.02 3.67
N GLU A 544 -23.84 32.73 4.50
CA GLU A 544 -24.86 33.69 4.91
C GLU A 544 -24.52 34.47 6.22
N ILE A 545 -23.29 34.36 6.71
CA ILE A 545 -22.83 34.98 7.96
C ILE A 545 -21.93 36.19 7.66
N TYR A 546 -22.16 37.30 8.36
CA TYR A 546 -21.37 38.53 8.28
C TYR A 546 -20.54 38.71 9.55
N VAL A 547 -19.23 38.93 9.42
CA VAL A 547 -18.30 39.00 10.55
C VAL A 547 -17.57 40.34 10.54
N PHE A 548 -17.57 41.05 11.67
CA PHE A 548 -16.81 42.29 11.86
C PHE A 548 -15.30 42.03 11.87
N LEU A 549 -14.52 42.85 11.17
CA LEU A 549 -13.06 42.71 11.07
C LEU A 549 -12.32 43.76 11.94
N THR A 550 -11.39 43.33 12.79
CA THR A 550 -10.47 44.24 13.49
C THR A 550 -9.43 44.83 12.54
N ASP A 551 -8.76 45.91 12.94
CA ASP A 551 -7.71 46.56 12.14
C ASP A 551 -6.69 45.56 11.55
N GLU A 552 -6.25 44.59 12.35
CA GLU A 552 -5.30 43.54 11.96
C GLU A 552 -5.90 42.52 10.99
N GLU A 553 -7.15 42.11 11.20
CA GLU A 553 -7.86 41.19 10.31
C GLU A 553 -8.18 41.82 8.95
N GLN A 554 -8.41 43.14 8.90
CA GLN A 554 -8.60 43.90 7.66
C GLN A 554 -7.32 43.98 6.84
N GLU A 555 -6.17 44.22 7.48
CA GLU A 555 -4.86 44.23 6.84
C GLU A 555 -4.57 42.84 6.23
N ILE A 556 -4.69 41.78 7.03
CA ILE A 556 -4.52 40.38 6.59
C ILE A 556 -5.48 40.04 5.43
N ASN A 557 -6.75 40.45 5.47
CA ASN A 557 -7.68 40.21 4.37
C ASN A 557 -7.31 40.97 3.08
N ARG A 558 -6.76 42.19 3.18
CA ARG A 558 -6.25 42.94 2.00
C ARG A 558 -4.98 42.28 1.43
N GLU A 559 -4.09 41.78 2.29
CA GLU A 559 -2.92 41.01 1.86
C GLU A 559 -3.32 39.69 1.17
N ILE A 560 -4.35 38.98 1.68
CA ILE A 560 -4.93 37.79 1.05
C ILE A 560 -5.56 38.14 -0.31
N GLU A 561 -6.38 39.18 -0.38
CA GLU A 561 -7.05 39.55 -1.64
C GLU A 561 -6.08 40.04 -2.73
N SER A 562 -4.95 40.63 -2.34
CA SER A 562 -3.89 41.00 -3.29
C SER A 562 -3.03 39.81 -3.78
N GLN A 563 -3.19 38.60 -3.24
CA GLN A 563 -2.52 37.41 -3.76
C GLN A 563 -2.99 37.09 -5.18
N ASN A 564 -2.04 37.05 -6.12
CA ASN A 564 -2.31 36.62 -7.48
C ASN A 564 -2.41 35.08 -7.55
N VAL A 565 -3.50 34.55 -8.12
CA VAL A 565 -3.73 33.12 -8.34
C VAL A 565 -3.99 32.92 -9.82
N GLU A 566 -3.13 32.18 -10.51
CA GLU A 566 -3.30 31.92 -11.92
C GLU A 566 -4.46 30.94 -12.18
N ILE A 567 -5.10 31.08 -13.35
CA ILE A 567 -6.11 30.11 -13.84
C ILE A 567 -5.50 28.71 -13.96
N SER A 568 -4.20 28.61 -14.24
CA SER A 568 -3.43 27.35 -14.28
C SER A 568 -3.51 26.56 -12.97
N GLU A 569 -3.39 27.25 -11.83
CA GLU A 569 -3.45 26.68 -10.49
C GLU A 569 -4.89 26.26 -10.12
N VAL A 570 -5.87 27.08 -10.49
CA VAL A 570 -7.30 26.77 -10.29
C VAL A 570 -7.69 25.51 -11.06
N VAL A 571 -7.35 25.41 -12.35
CA VAL A 571 -7.62 24.21 -13.16
C VAL A 571 -6.87 22.98 -12.63
N GLY A 572 -5.64 23.15 -12.14
CA GLY A 572 -4.91 22.10 -11.42
C GLY A 572 -5.66 21.59 -10.19
N LYS A 573 -6.20 22.50 -9.37
CA LYS A 573 -6.95 22.14 -8.15
C LYS A 573 -8.33 21.54 -8.46
N VAL A 574 -9.02 22.01 -9.49
CA VAL A 574 -10.23 21.36 -10.04
C VAL A 574 -9.91 19.93 -10.46
N SER A 575 -8.82 19.72 -11.20
CA SER A 575 -8.40 18.39 -11.65
C SER A 575 -8.15 17.43 -10.47
N GLU A 576 -7.51 17.91 -9.40
CA GLU A 576 -7.30 17.16 -8.16
C GLU A 576 -8.63 16.76 -7.49
N LEU A 577 -9.54 17.72 -7.28
CA LEU A 577 -10.84 17.48 -6.65
C LEU A 577 -11.71 16.46 -7.42
N ILE A 578 -11.59 16.43 -8.74
CA ILE A 578 -12.29 15.45 -9.57
C ILE A 578 -11.56 14.09 -9.51
N PHE A 579 -10.32 14.01 -9.99
CA PHE A 579 -9.67 12.74 -10.31
C PHE A 579 -9.02 12.00 -9.14
N ASP A 580 -8.83 12.65 -7.99
CA ASP A 580 -8.43 11.99 -6.73
C ASP A 580 -9.58 12.04 -5.69
N GLY A 581 -10.81 12.41 -6.10
CA GLY A 581 -11.93 12.70 -5.19
C GLY A 581 -13.32 12.29 -5.70
N LEU A 582 -13.91 13.07 -6.61
CA LEU A 582 -15.28 12.84 -7.10
C LEU A 582 -15.39 11.68 -8.13
N TYR A 583 -14.28 11.34 -8.80
CA TYR A 583 -14.17 10.26 -9.77
C TYR A 583 -12.72 9.72 -9.82
N ASP A 584 -12.34 8.90 -8.81
CA ASP A 584 -11.01 8.27 -8.68
C ASP A 584 -10.79 7.05 -9.61
N GLU A 585 -11.64 6.86 -10.60
CA GLU A 585 -11.42 5.81 -11.60
C GLU A 585 -10.29 6.19 -12.57
N LYS A 586 -9.27 5.32 -12.63
CA LYS A 586 -8.09 5.46 -13.51
C LYS A 586 -8.16 4.54 -14.73
N LYS A 587 -9.08 3.58 -14.72
CA LYS A 587 -9.37 2.62 -15.80
C LYS A 587 -10.84 2.29 -15.77
N TYR A 588 -11.51 2.41 -16.91
CA TYR A 588 -12.90 2.01 -17.09
C TYR A 588 -12.98 0.49 -17.23
N ARG A 589 -13.86 -0.15 -16.46
CA ARG A 589 -14.09 -1.61 -16.50
C ARG A 589 -15.31 -1.93 -17.35
N TYR A 590 -15.08 -2.45 -18.56
CA TYR A 590 -16.16 -2.75 -19.51
C TYR A 590 -16.96 -3.98 -19.07
N PRO A 591 -18.31 -3.92 -18.93
CA PRO A 591 -19.09 -4.94 -18.20
C PRO A 591 -18.99 -6.39 -18.69
N ALA A 592 -18.65 -6.64 -19.95
CA ALA A 592 -18.62 -7.99 -20.51
C ALA A 592 -17.63 -8.93 -19.79
N PHE A 593 -17.99 -10.23 -19.73
CA PHE A 593 -17.21 -11.29 -19.10
C PHE A 593 -16.77 -10.96 -17.66
N ASN A 594 -17.72 -10.53 -16.82
CA ASN A 594 -17.49 -10.10 -15.44
C ASN A 594 -16.44 -8.97 -15.33
N GLY A 595 -16.45 -8.02 -16.26
CA GLY A 595 -15.55 -6.88 -16.24
C GLY A 595 -14.09 -7.24 -16.52
N ARG A 596 -13.84 -8.16 -17.46
CA ARG A 596 -12.49 -8.62 -17.82
C ARG A 596 -11.65 -7.57 -18.55
N TYR A 597 -12.28 -6.77 -19.39
CA TYR A 597 -11.62 -5.72 -20.16
C TYR A 597 -11.54 -4.42 -19.35
N THR A 598 -10.34 -3.87 -19.21
CA THR A 598 -10.11 -2.60 -18.52
C THR A 598 -9.35 -1.63 -19.43
N PHE A 599 -9.95 -0.47 -19.67
CA PHE A 599 -9.43 0.56 -20.57
C PHE A 599 -8.93 1.74 -19.74
N GLY A 600 -7.62 2.01 -19.77
CA GLY A 600 -7.09 3.28 -19.28
C GLY A 600 -7.57 4.42 -20.18
N PHE A 601 -7.68 5.62 -19.61
CA PHE A 601 -8.09 6.82 -20.35
C PHE A 601 -7.31 8.04 -19.87
N ASN A 602 -7.10 9.01 -20.77
CA ASN A 602 -6.45 10.27 -20.40
C ASN A 602 -7.45 11.16 -19.64
N GLN A 603 -6.99 11.80 -18.56
CA GLN A 603 -7.78 12.64 -17.66
C GLN A 603 -7.40 14.10 -17.89
N LEU A 604 -8.30 14.88 -18.50
CA LEU A 604 -8.05 16.25 -18.93
C LEU A 604 -9.10 17.21 -18.37
N VAL A 605 -8.67 18.39 -17.92
CA VAL A 605 -9.56 19.53 -17.62
C VAL A 605 -9.11 20.73 -18.43
N ASP A 606 -10.00 21.34 -19.20
CA ASP A 606 -9.70 22.48 -20.09
C ASP A 606 -8.44 22.26 -20.96
N ASP A 607 -8.38 21.09 -21.60
CA ASP A 607 -7.25 20.56 -22.40
C ASP A 607 -5.90 20.40 -21.66
N ARG A 608 -5.85 20.61 -20.34
CA ARG A 608 -4.67 20.33 -19.50
C ARG A 608 -4.73 18.91 -18.92
N PRO A 609 -3.68 18.08 -19.09
CA PRO A 609 -3.64 16.73 -18.52
C PRO A 609 -3.40 16.79 -17.01
N TYR A 610 -4.15 16.00 -16.24
CA TYR A 610 -4.04 16.02 -14.77
C TYR A 610 -2.69 15.49 -14.27
N LYS A 611 -2.18 14.41 -14.89
CA LYS A 611 -0.92 13.76 -14.53
C LYS A 611 -0.09 13.52 -15.80
N ALA A 612 1.23 13.64 -15.69
CA ALA A 612 2.15 13.36 -16.80
C ALA A 612 2.11 11.87 -17.21
N ASN A 613 2.53 11.58 -18.44
CA ASN A 613 2.61 10.22 -19.02
C ASN A 613 1.26 9.48 -19.19
N GLN A 614 0.16 10.20 -19.46
CA GLN A 614 -1.09 9.60 -19.94
C GLN A 614 -1.07 9.52 -21.48
N ASN A 615 -1.02 8.31 -22.02
CA ASN A 615 -1.01 8.04 -23.47
C ASN A 615 -1.94 6.85 -23.80
N PHE A 616 -3.21 6.99 -23.45
CA PHE A 616 -4.27 6.04 -23.71
C PHE A 616 -5.06 6.39 -24.98
N ASP A 617 -5.70 5.40 -25.60
CA ASP A 617 -6.41 5.56 -26.88
C ASP A 617 -7.77 6.27 -26.79
N ILE A 618 -8.26 6.47 -25.57
CA ILE A 618 -9.49 7.17 -25.23
C ILE A 618 -9.23 8.22 -24.14
N SER A 619 -10.02 9.28 -24.11
CA SER A 619 -9.86 10.39 -23.16
C SER A 619 -11.19 10.78 -22.49
N LEU A 620 -11.10 11.20 -21.24
CA LEU A 620 -12.16 11.90 -20.52
C LEU A 620 -11.74 13.37 -20.38
N LYS A 621 -12.45 14.27 -21.06
CA LYS A 621 -12.23 15.72 -20.97
C LYS A 621 -13.37 16.35 -20.18
N ILE A 622 -13.01 17.20 -19.23
CA ILE A 622 -13.97 17.99 -18.45
C ILE A 622 -13.75 19.46 -18.83
N LEU A 623 -14.81 20.12 -19.29
CA LEU A 623 -14.77 21.52 -19.71
C LEU A 623 -15.43 22.37 -18.63
N THR A 624 -14.68 23.33 -18.09
CA THR A 624 -15.16 24.28 -17.07
C THR A 624 -15.73 25.54 -17.73
N PRO A 625 -16.47 26.37 -16.98
CA PRO A 625 -16.94 27.69 -17.44
C PRO A 625 -15.86 28.69 -17.90
N ASN A 626 -14.57 28.36 -17.72
CA ASN A 626 -13.45 29.19 -18.17
C ASN A 626 -12.82 28.68 -19.48
N TYR A 627 -13.41 27.67 -20.14
CA TYR A 627 -12.88 27.11 -21.39
C TYR A 627 -12.94 28.12 -22.55
N GLU A 628 -11.76 28.51 -23.08
CA GLU A 628 -11.61 29.64 -24.01
C GLU A 628 -12.17 29.40 -25.41
N MET A 629 -12.29 28.14 -25.86
CA MET A 629 -12.71 27.80 -27.24
C MET A 629 -14.24 27.73 -27.42
N GLY A 630 -15.02 28.07 -26.40
CA GLY A 630 -16.48 28.05 -26.44
C GLY A 630 -17.11 26.69 -26.14
N THR A 631 -18.39 26.72 -25.78
CA THR A 631 -19.18 25.56 -25.34
C THR A 631 -20.49 25.40 -26.14
N ASP A 632 -20.54 25.89 -27.38
CA ASP A 632 -21.70 25.71 -28.24
C ASP A 632 -21.88 24.24 -28.66
N GLU A 633 -23.13 23.80 -28.83
CA GLU A 633 -23.44 22.40 -29.08
C GLU A 633 -22.81 21.87 -30.39
N THR A 634 -22.64 22.73 -31.40
CA THR A 634 -22.07 22.32 -32.70
C THR A 634 -20.59 21.99 -32.56
N THR A 635 -19.84 22.85 -31.88
CA THR A 635 -18.42 22.66 -31.55
C THR A 635 -18.22 21.44 -30.65
N LEU A 636 -19.04 21.26 -29.62
CA LEU A 636 -18.95 20.11 -28.70
C LEU A 636 -19.25 18.76 -29.40
N ARG A 637 -20.25 18.74 -30.29
CA ARG A 637 -20.52 17.58 -31.16
C ARG A 637 -19.33 17.31 -32.07
N LEU A 638 -18.78 18.32 -32.76
CA LEU A 638 -17.62 18.15 -33.64
C LEU A 638 -16.38 17.62 -32.88
N MET A 639 -16.06 18.21 -31.72
CA MET A 639 -14.95 17.81 -30.87
C MET A 639 -15.07 16.36 -30.36
N SER A 640 -16.25 15.96 -29.88
CA SER A 640 -16.51 14.60 -29.39
C SER A 640 -16.59 13.55 -30.49
N GLY A 641 -16.83 13.95 -31.74
CA GLY A 641 -16.78 13.07 -32.92
C GLY A 641 -15.38 12.91 -33.51
N GLN A 642 -14.57 13.97 -33.54
CA GLN A 642 -13.21 13.92 -34.09
C GLN A 642 -12.17 13.36 -33.09
N SER A 643 -12.31 13.70 -31.81
CA SER A 643 -11.46 13.14 -30.77
C SER A 643 -12.15 11.92 -30.14
N LYS A 644 -11.40 10.85 -29.88
CA LYS A 644 -11.88 9.64 -29.17
C LYS A 644 -12.06 9.96 -27.68
N SER A 645 -13.01 10.84 -27.36
CA SER A 645 -13.18 11.35 -26.01
C SER A 645 -14.63 11.50 -25.58
N VAL A 646 -14.85 11.33 -24.29
CA VAL A 646 -16.06 11.77 -23.59
C VAL A 646 -15.81 13.21 -23.15
N LEU A 647 -16.68 14.13 -23.57
CA LEU A 647 -16.68 15.51 -23.08
C LEU A 647 -17.75 15.63 -21.99
N VAL A 648 -17.35 16.05 -20.79
CA VAL A 648 -18.24 16.41 -19.69
C VAL A 648 -18.20 17.92 -19.56
N VAL A 649 -19.29 18.59 -19.91
CA VAL A 649 -19.39 20.05 -19.95
C VAL A 649 -20.14 20.52 -18.72
N LEU A 650 -19.43 21.21 -17.82
CA LEU A 650 -20.03 21.78 -16.63
C LEU A 650 -20.99 22.93 -17.03
N PRO A 651 -22.08 23.17 -16.27
CA PRO A 651 -22.91 24.36 -16.47
C PRO A 651 -22.09 25.64 -16.22
N ASP A 652 -22.54 26.78 -16.75
CA ASP A 652 -21.94 28.12 -16.53
C ASP A 652 -22.22 28.65 -15.09
N ASP A 653 -21.75 27.90 -14.10
CA ASP A 653 -21.73 28.26 -12.68
C ASP A 653 -20.27 28.37 -12.22
N LYS A 654 -19.87 29.58 -11.81
CA LYS A 654 -18.51 29.90 -11.39
C LYS A 654 -18.30 29.81 -9.88
N ALA A 655 -19.33 29.46 -9.10
CA ALA A 655 -19.25 29.39 -7.63
C ALA A 655 -18.11 28.48 -7.14
N PHE A 656 -17.93 27.30 -7.76
CA PHE A 656 -16.81 26.41 -7.39
C PHE A 656 -15.44 26.97 -7.76
N ILE A 657 -15.33 27.71 -8.88
CA ILE A 657 -14.10 28.34 -9.35
C ILE A 657 -13.68 29.46 -8.39
N ASP A 658 -14.63 30.29 -7.97
CA ASP A 658 -14.37 31.40 -7.08
C ASP A 658 -14.01 30.93 -5.67
N GLU A 659 -14.67 29.89 -5.13
CA GLU A 659 -14.27 29.31 -3.83
C GLU A 659 -12.88 28.65 -3.87
N ILE A 660 -12.51 27.96 -4.97
CA ILE A 660 -11.14 27.44 -5.17
C ILE A 660 -10.14 28.59 -5.24
N ARG A 661 -10.45 29.66 -5.98
CA ARG A 661 -9.58 30.84 -6.09
C ARG A 661 -9.36 31.48 -4.72
N SER A 662 -10.41 31.70 -3.93
CA SER A 662 -10.30 32.25 -2.58
C SER A 662 -9.53 31.33 -1.62
N ALA A 663 -9.74 30.01 -1.69
CA ALA A 663 -8.93 29.05 -0.92
C ALA A 663 -7.44 29.11 -1.29
N LEU A 664 -7.10 29.18 -2.58
CA LEU A 664 -5.72 29.29 -3.06
C LEU A 664 -5.06 30.63 -2.68
N LYS A 665 -5.81 31.75 -2.66
CA LYS A 665 -5.31 33.03 -2.15
C LYS A 665 -4.88 32.91 -0.68
N ILE A 666 -5.74 32.32 0.16
CA ILE A 666 -5.43 32.07 1.57
C ILE A 666 -4.23 31.12 1.70
N GLU A 667 -4.16 30.06 0.89
CA GLU A 667 -3.03 29.12 0.92
C GLU A 667 -1.70 29.80 0.57
N LYS A 668 -1.65 30.62 -0.48
CA LYS A 668 -0.45 31.40 -0.83
C LYS A 668 -0.03 32.33 0.29
N TYR A 669 -0.98 33.06 0.86
CA TYR A 669 -0.74 33.94 2.00
C TYR A 669 -0.14 33.17 3.19
N LEU A 670 -0.74 32.04 3.58
CA LEU A 670 -0.27 31.22 4.71
C LEU A 670 1.12 30.60 4.51
N ARG A 671 1.55 30.41 3.25
CA ARG A 671 2.88 29.91 2.86
C ARG A 671 3.95 31.01 2.86
N LEU A 672 3.57 32.27 2.64
CA LEU A 672 4.48 33.41 2.79
C LEU A 672 4.69 33.68 4.29
N ASN A 673 5.93 33.60 4.75
CA ASN A 673 6.28 33.92 6.14
C ASN A 673 6.38 35.45 6.32
N THR A 674 5.23 36.13 6.31
CA THR A 674 5.14 37.57 6.65
C THR A 674 5.59 37.79 8.09
N SER A 675 6.29 38.89 8.34
CA SER A 675 7.01 39.16 9.59
C SER A 675 6.11 39.32 10.81
N ASN A 676 6.48 38.67 11.93
CA ASN A 676 5.77 38.70 13.22
C ASN A 676 5.79 40.08 13.92
N THR A 677 5.02 41.04 13.44
CA THR A 677 4.78 42.35 14.10
C THR A 677 3.44 42.44 14.83
N VAL A 678 2.51 41.53 14.56
CA VAL A 678 1.12 41.58 15.08
C VAL A 678 0.94 40.68 16.31
N SER A 679 0.53 41.24 17.44
CA SER A 679 0.08 40.44 18.59
C SER A 679 -1.25 39.74 18.27
N LYS A 680 -1.36 38.43 18.56
CA LYS A 680 -2.45 37.51 18.14
C LYS A 680 -2.37 36.95 16.69
N TYR A 681 -1.31 37.21 15.92
CA TYR A 681 -1.12 36.70 14.55
C TYR A 681 -1.42 35.19 14.39
N GLU A 682 -0.90 34.36 15.29
CA GLU A 682 -1.09 32.90 15.24
C GLU A 682 -2.55 32.44 15.39
N GLN A 683 -3.38 33.19 16.13
CA GLN A 683 -4.82 32.90 16.24
C GLN A 683 -5.54 33.20 14.93
N ILE A 684 -5.20 34.31 14.27
CA ILE A 684 -5.76 34.69 12.96
C ILE A 684 -5.31 33.69 11.90
N LYS A 685 -4.04 33.23 11.95
CA LYS A 685 -3.49 32.21 11.06
C LYS A 685 -4.25 30.89 11.13
N GLU A 686 -4.61 30.43 12.33
CA GLU A 686 -5.43 29.21 12.50
C GLU A 686 -6.89 29.43 12.06
N ALA A 687 -7.48 30.61 12.33
CA ALA A 687 -8.81 30.95 11.80
C ALA A 687 -8.85 30.92 10.26
N LYS A 688 -7.82 31.46 9.60
CA LYS A 688 -7.70 31.43 8.13
C LYS A 688 -7.42 30.03 7.58
N ARG A 689 -6.76 29.14 8.32
CA ARG A 689 -6.68 27.71 7.98
C ARG A 689 -8.04 27.01 8.04
N VAL A 690 -8.89 27.35 9.01
CA VAL A 690 -10.27 26.84 9.07
C VAL A 690 -11.08 27.35 7.89
N GLU A 691 -11.05 28.67 7.61
CA GLU A 691 -11.74 29.26 6.45
C GLU A 691 -11.31 28.59 5.13
N MET A 692 -10.00 28.41 4.91
CA MET A 692 -9.46 27.73 3.73
C MET A 692 -10.01 26.29 3.56
N ARG A 693 -10.19 25.55 4.66
CA ARG A 693 -10.79 24.20 4.64
C ARG A 693 -12.28 24.26 4.33
N GLU A 694 -13.02 25.20 4.91
CA GLU A 694 -14.45 25.39 4.64
C GLU A 694 -14.70 25.76 3.17
N ARG A 695 -13.95 26.73 2.63
CA ARG A 695 -14.01 27.10 1.20
C ARG A 695 -13.68 25.92 0.28
N SER A 696 -12.64 25.14 0.62
CA SER A 696 -12.30 23.91 -0.11
C SER A 696 -13.43 22.86 -0.06
N GLY A 697 -14.15 22.78 1.06
CA GLY A 697 -15.34 21.93 1.21
C GLY A 697 -16.52 22.41 0.35
N ASN A 698 -16.83 23.70 0.40
CA ASN A 698 -17.89 24.31 -0.42
C ASN A 698 -17.61 24.17 -1.93
N ALA A 699 -16.37 24.44 -2.34
CA ALA A 699 -15.91 24.21 -3.71
C ALA A 699 -16.17 22.78 -4.19
N ARG A 700 -15.89 21.77 -3.35
CA ARG A 700 -16.17 20.36 -3.66
C ARG A 700 -17.67 20.10 -3.82
N ILE A 701 -18.52 20.68 -2.96
CA ILE A 701 -19.99 20.53 -3.03
C ILE A 701 -20.54 21.17 -4.32
N PHE A 702 -20.14 22.40 -4.65
CA PHE A 702 -20.57 23.07 -5.88
C PHE A 702 -20.08 22.36 -7.14
N LEU A 703 -18.84 21.84 -7.13
CA LEU A 703 -18.29 21.03 -8.22
C LEU A 703 -19.02 19.69 -8.37
N GLU A 704 -19.41 19.04 -7.27
CA GLU A 704 -20.22 17.82 -7.29
C GLU A 704 -21.62 18.08 -7.88
N GLN A 705 -22.27 19.18 -7.49
CA GLN A 705 -23.54 19.60 -8.08
C GLN A 705 -23.40 19.89 -9.57
N SER A 706 -22.34 20.60 -9.98
CA SER A 706 -22.02 20.90 -11.37
C SER A 706 -21.77 19.64 -12.21
N LEU A 707 -21.10 18.62 -11.66
CA LEU A 707 -20.89 17.33 -12.34
C LEU A 707 -22.16 16.47 -12.42
N ARG A 708 -23.11 16.63 -11.48
CA ARG A 708 -24.43 15.98 -11.54
C ARG A 708 -25.34 16.61 -12.60
N SER A 709 -25.23 17.92 -12.84
CA SER A 709 -25.99 18.64 -13.87
C SER A 709 -25.28 18.75 -15.22
N ALA A 710 -23.98 18.43 -15.29
CA ALA A 710 -23.17 18.51 -16.50
C ALA A 710 -23.77 17.74 -17.69
N ASP A 711 -23.68 18.35 -18.88
CA ASP A 711 -24.00 17.71 -20.15
C ASP A 711 -22.84 16.83 -20.62
N ILE A 712 -23.15 15.64 -21.14
CA ILE A 712 -22.12 14.69 -21.58
C ILE A 712 -22.28 14.42 -23.09
N TYR A 713 -21.19 14.60 -23.83
CA TYR A 713 -21.11 14.36 -25.28
C TYR A 713 -20.12 13.25 -25.58
N THR A 714 -20.45 12.39 -26.54
CA THR A 714 -19.59 11.29 -26.98
C THR A 714 -19.89 10.95 -28.43
N ASN A 715 -18.85 10.84 -29.26
CA ASN A 715 -18.97 10.44 -30.68
C ASN A 715 -19.97 11.29 -31.50
N GLY A 716 -20.01 12.60 -31.27
CA GLY A 716 -20.85 13.51 -32.06
C GLY A 716 -22.28 13.71 -31.56
N ASP A 717 -22.70 13.03 -30.49
CA ASP A 717 -24.04 13.15 -29.91
C ASP A 717 -24.02 13.49 -28.42
N LYS A 718 -25.09 14.18 -27.99
CA LYS A 718 -25.42 14.49 -26.59
C LYS A 718 -26.10 13.28 -25.94
N LEU A 719 -25.57 12.80 -24.82
CA LEU A 719 -26.06 11.61 -24.15
C LEU A 719 -27.13 11.93 -23.11
N THR A 720 -28.33 11.36 -23.29
CA THR A 720 -29.33 11.24 -22.22
C THR A 720 -29.01 10.02 -21.36
N ILE A 721 -28.62 10.25 -20.10
CA ILE A 721 -28.20 9.20 -19.16
C ILE A 721 -29.19 9.16 -18.00
N GLY A 722 -29.70 7.97 -17.67
CA GLY A 722 -30.68 7.78 -16.59
C GLY A 722 -30.08 7.72 -15.18
N ALA A 723 -28.77 7.50 -15.07
CA ALA A 723 -28.06 7.45 -13.78
C ALA A 723 -27.96 8.85 -13.13
N LYS A 724 -28.17 8.91 -11.81
CA LYS A 724 -28.03 10.14 -11.00
C LYS A 724 -26.66 10.31 -10.34
N ASP A 725 -25.88 9.23 -10.26
CA ASP A 725 -24.55 9.20 -9.66
C ASP A 725 -23.47 9.60 -10.68
N ILE A 726 -22.47 10.38 -10.26
CA ILE A 726 -21.43 10.94 -11.16
C ILE A 726 -20.63 9.82 -11.84
N THR A 727 -20.15 8.87 -11.05
CA THR A 727 -19.34 7.75 -11.54
C THR A 727 -20.14 6.89 -12.51
N ALA A 728 -21.39 6.57 -12.17
CA ALA A 728 -22.28 5.85 -13.08
C ALA A 728 -22.55 6.60 -14.40
N ARG A 729 -22.73 7.94 -14.36
CA ARG A 729 -22.95 8.76 -15.57
C ARG A 729 -21.74 8.73 -16.49
N ILE A 730 -20.55 8.98 -15.94
CA ILE A 730 -19.30 8.97 -16.71
C ILE A 730 -19.03 7.56 -17.26
N ASN A 731 -19.26 6.51 -16.46
CA ASN A 731 -19.07 5.12 -16.89
C ASN A 731 -20.04 4.65 -17.98
N GLU A 732 -21.28 5.16 -18.04
CA GLU A 732 -22.18 4.88 -19.17
C GLU A 732 -21.66 5.53 -20.47
N ALA A 733 -21.19 6.78 -20.38
CA ALA A 733 -20.61 7.50 -21.52
C ALA A 733 -19.30 6.86 -22.01
N MET A 734 -18.42 6.47 -21.09
CA MET A 734 -17.20 5.70 -21.39
C MET A 734 -17.52 4.35 -22.02
N GLY A 735 -18.59 3.67 -21.59
CA GLY A 735 -19.07 2.43 -22.22
C GLY A 735 -19.49 2.63 -23.67
N LYS A 736 -20.22 3.72 -23.98
CA LYS A 736 -20.57 4.08 -25.36
C LYS A 736 -19.33 4.42 -26.19
N LEU A 737 -18.37 5.18 -25.64
CA LEU A 737 -17.10 5.47 -26.31
C LEU A 737 -16.29 4.19 -26.61
N VAL A 738 -16.23 3.26 -25.65
CA VAL A 738 -15.53 1.97 -25.81
C VAL A 738 -16.21 1.13 -26.90
N ASN A 739 -17.54 1.03 -26.91
CA ASN A 739 -18.27 0.29 -27.93
C ASN A 739 -18.06 0.83 -29.35
N THR A 740 -17.90 2.15 -29.52
CA THR A 740 -17.61 2.74 -30.83
C THR A 740 -16.14 2.61 -31.21
N THR A 741 -15.23 2.93 -30.28
CA THR A 741 -13.78 2.93 -30.50
C THR A 741 -13.23 1.52 -30.69
N PHE A 742 -13.74 0.56 -29.93
CA PHE A 742 -13.37 -0.85 -29.93
C PHE A 742 -14.53 -1.73 -30.42
N HIS A 743 -15.18 -1.35 -31.52
CA HIS A 743 -16.35 -2.07 -32.04
C HIS A 743 -16.10 -3.56 -32.36
N LYS A 744 -14.85 -3.95 -32.66
CA LYS A 744 -14.46 -5.35 -32.85
C LYS A 744 -14.17 -6.11 -31.56
N LEU A 745 -14.27 -5.48 -30.38
CA LEU A 745 -14.22 -6.18 -29.08
C LEU A 745 -15.29 -7.28 -28.99
N SER A 746 -16.43 -7.05 -29.66
CA SER A 746 -17.54 -8.00 -29.84
C SER A 746 -17.16 -9.30 -30.57
N TYR A 747 -15.98 -9.38 -31.20
CA TYR A 747 -15.50 -10.58 -31.88
C TYR A 747 -14.97 -11.64 -30.91
N ILE A 748 -14.81 -11.29 -29.63
CA ILE A 748 -14.59 -12.26 -28.54
C ILE A 748 -15.94 -12.64 -27.94
N ASP A 749 -16.41 -13.84 -28.28
CA ASP A 749 -17.64 -14.45 -27.76
C ASP A 749 -17.38 -15.33 -26.51
N ALA A 750 -16.14 -15.76 -26.29
CA ALA A 750 -15.71 -16.57 -25.16
C ALA A 750 -14.35 -16.12 -24.60
N ALA A 751 -14.28 -15.92 -23.28
CA ALA A 751 -13.06 -15.47 -22.61
C ALA A 751 -11.99 -16.58 -22.52
N MET A 752 -10.76 -16.28 -22.94
CA MET A 752 -9.65 -17.26 -23.02
C MET A 752 -8.47 -16.87 -22.13
N GLY A 753 -8.22 -17.61 -21.05
CA GLY A 753 -7.05 -17.40 -20.19
C GLY A 753 -5.90 -18.38 -20.49
N GLU A 754 -4.80 -18.28 -19.74
CA GLU A 754 -3.64 -19.19 -19.81
C GLU A 754 -4.03 -20.68 -19.86
N ALA A 755 -4.98 -21.10 -19.03
CA ALA A 755 -5.46 -22.49 -19.01
C ALA A 755 -6.03 -22.93 -20.36
N ASN A 756 -6.75 -22.04 -21.06
CA ASN A 756 -7.30 -22.29 -22.39
C ASN A 756 -6.20 -22.33 -23.46
N VAL A 757 -5.17 -21.47 -23.36
CA VAL A 757 -4.02 -21.49 -24.28
C VAL A 757 -3.27 -22.82 -24.16
N ARG A 758 -2.98 -23.26 -22.93
CA ARG A 758 -2.33 -24.56 -22.66
C ARG A 758 -3.21 -25.74 -23.08
N ALA A 759 -4.53 -25.67 -22.90
CA ALA A 759 -5.46 -26.73 -23.32
C ALA A 759 -5.58 -26.85 -24.86
N VAL A 760 -5.50 -25.74 -25.60
CA VAL A 760 -5.39 -25.75 -27.07
C VAL A 760 -4.10 -26.46 -27.50
N LEU A 761 -2.95 -26.06 -26.95
CA LEU A 761 -1.66 -26.64 -27.33
C LEU A 761 -1.57 -28.14 -27.01
N LYS A 762 -2.17 -28.59 -25.90
CA LYS A 762 -2.26 -30.00 -25.50
C LYS A 762 -3.38 -30.80 -26.21
N GLY A 763 -4.15 -30.18 -27.11
CA GLY A 763 -5.27 -30.83 -27.79
C GLY A 763 -6.41 -31.31 -26.86
N THR A 764 -6.48 -30.81 -25.63
CA THR A 764 -7.41 -31.30 -24.59
C THR A 764 -8.73 -30.53 -24.55
N ASN A 765 -8.98 -29.64 -25.53
CA ASN A 765 -10.23 -28.90 -25.60
C ASN A 765 -11.38 -29.82 -26.04
N ASN A 766 -12.19 -30.22 -25.06
CA ASN A 766 -13.56 -30.65 -25.28
C ASN A 766 -14.28 -29.57 -26.09
N SER A 767 -14.52 -29.85 -27.38
CA SER A 767 -15.49 -29.10 -28.17
C SER A 767 -16.83 -29.19 -27.44
N GLN A 768 -17.37 -28.08 -26.94
CA GLN A 768 -18.69 -28.09 -26.33
C GLN A 768 -19.71 -28.42 -27.42
N ILE A 769 -20.22 -29.65 -27.38
CA ILE A 769 -21.30 -30.09 -28.25
C ILE A 769 -22.54 -29.29 -27.84
N SER A 770 -22.95 -28.37 -28.70
CA SER A 770 -24.23 -27.69 -28.58
C SER A 770 -25.38 -28.70 -28.74
N LEU A 771 -26.54 -28.40 -28.15
CA LEU A 771 -27.76 -29.23 -28.29
C LEU A 771 -28.23 -29.40 -29.75
N GLU A 772 -27.69 -28.61 -30.68
CA GLU A 772 -27.98 -28.64 -32.12
C GLU A 772 -26.94 -29.42 -32.94
N GLY A 773 -25.93 -30.04 -32.29
CA GLY A 773 -24.95 -30.91 -32.95
C GLY A 773 -23.90 -30.20 -33.80
N THR A 774 -23.88 -28.87 -33.83
CA THR A 774 -22.82 -28.10 -34.52
C THR A 774 -21.66 -27.78 -33.58
N VAL A 775 -20.44 -28.07 -34.04
CA VAL A 775 -19.19 -27.64 -33.39
C VAL A 775 -18.97 -26.17 -33.71
N GLN A 776 -19.24 -25.27 -32.75
CA GLN A 776 -18.89 -23.86 -32.89
C GLN A 776 -17.48 -23.61 -32.35
N THR A 777 -16.59 -23.13 -33.21
CA THR A 777 -15.26 -22.64 -32.80
C THR A 777 -15.41 -21.29 -32.09
N PRO A 778 -14.96 -21.14 -30.85
CA PRO A 778 -15.04 -19.86 -30.13
C PRO A 778 -14.21 -18.77 -30.81
N ASN A 779 -14.63 -17.50 -30.65
CA ASN A 779 -13.96 -16.29 -31.13
C ASN A 779 -13.67 -16.27 -32.64
N ARG A 780 -14.51 -16.94 -33.45
CA ARG A 780 -14.27 -17.19 -34.88
C ARG A 780 -13.99 -15.93 -35.69
N LEU A 781 -14.67 -14.81 -35.37
CA LEU A 781 -14.48 -13.54 -36.09
C LEU A 781 -13.10 -12.92 -35.79
N ALA A 782 -12.65 -12.97 -34.53
CA ALA A 782 -11.31 -12.50 -34.15
C ALA A 782 -10.21 -13.39 -34.76
N LEU A 783 -10.46 -14.70 -34.82
CA LEU A 783 -9.52 -15.69 -35.34
C LEU A 783 -9.29 -15.50 -36.85
N ASN A 784 -10.35 -15.23 -37.61
CA ASN A 784 -10.26 -14.85 -39.03
C ASN A 784 -9.47 -13.55 -39.22
N ASP A 785 -9.76 -12.49 -38.46
CA ASP A 785 -9.07 -11.20 -38.59
C ASP A 785 -7.56 -11.30 -38.29
N VAL A 786 -7.15 -12.13 -37.31
CA VAL A 786 -5.74 -12.42 -37.02
C VAL A 786 -5.09 -13.19 -38.17
N LEU A 787 -5.75 -14.22 -38.70
CA LEU A 787 -5.25 -14.99 -39.84
C LEU A 787 -5.12 -14.14 -41.11
N ASP A 788 -6.07 -13.23 -41.38
CA ASP A 788 -6.03 -12.32 -42.52
C ASP A 788 -4.87 -11.30 -42.39
N PHE A 789 -4.61 -10.80 -41.18
CA PHE A 789 -3.45 -9.92 -40.95
C PHE A 789 -2.12 -10.64 -41.21
N ILE A 790 -1.95 -11.85 -40.69
CA ILE A 790 -0.74 -12.66 -40.93
C ILE A 790 -0.64 -13.01 -42.42
N SER A 791 -1.74 -13.43 -43.05
CA SER A 791 -1.82 -13.74 -44.48
C SER A 791 -1.40 -12.57 -45.37
N MET A 792 -1.91 -11.36 -45.10
CA MET A 792 -1.55 -10.14 -45.86
C MET A 792 -0.05 -9.82 -45.81
N ASN A 793 0.59 -10.06 -44.67
CA ASN A 793 2.03 -9.84 -44.51
C ASN A 793 2.85 -10.96 -45.18
N SER A 794 2.42 -12.22 -45.07
CA SER A 794 3.07 -13.36 -45.73
C SER A 794 3.04 -13.26 -47.25
N ILE A 795 1.94 -12.78 -47.85
CA ILE A 795 1.85 -12.48 -49.29
C ILE A 795 2.86 -11.39 -49.72
N ARG A 796 3.29 -10.53 -48.79
CA ARG A 796 4.36 -9.53 -49.01
C ARG A 796 5.75 -10.04 -48.64
N HIS A 797 5.91 -11.36 -48.49
CA HIS A 797 7.14 -12.03 -48.04
C HIS A 797 7.68 -11.55 -46.68
N ALA A 798 6.79 -11.05 -45.80
CA ALA A 798 7.14 -10.58 -44.47
C ALA A 798 6.55 -11.49 -43.37
N LYS A 799 7.41 -11.96 -42.45
CA LYS A 799 6.96 -12.65 -41.23
C LYS A 799 6.45 -11.63 -40.20
N THR A 800 5.32 -11.91 -39.56
CA THR A 800 4.69 -11.01 -38.58
C THR A 800 5.15 -11.38 -37.18
N SER A 801 5.78 -10.47 -36.44
CA SER A 801 6.19 -10.72 -35.06
C SER A 801 4.99 -10.77 -34.10
N MET A 802 5.09 -11.55 -33.02
CA MET A 802 4.07 -11.60 -31.98
C MET A 802 3.80 -10.22 -31.37
N LYS A 803 4.83 -9.37 -31.26
CA LYS A 803 4.71 -7.95 -30.88
C LYS A 803 3.79 -7.18 -31.83
N ALA A 804 3.97 -7.30 -33.15
CA ALA A 804 3.15 -6.58 -34.12
C ALA A 804 1.68 -7.05 -34.13
N ILE A 805 1.44 -8.35 -33.85
CA ILE A 805 0.08 -8.87 -33.62
C ILE A 805 -0.49 -8.25 -32.33
N MET A 806 0.26 -8.31 -31.23
CA MET A 806 -0.18 -7.77 -29.94
C MET A 806 -0.51 -6.26 -30.02
N GLU A 807 0.38 -5.46 -30.61
CA GLU A 807 0.17 -4.01 -30.80
C GLU A 807 -1.06 -3.71 -31.68
N ARG A 808 -1.37 -4.54 -32.69
CA ARG A 808 -2.53 -4.34 -33.56
C ARG A 808 -3.86 -4.73 -32.88
N PHE A 809 -3.90 -5.85 -32.18
CA PHE A 809 -5.14 -6.43 -31.63
C PHE A 809 -5.46 -5.98 -30.19
N THR A 810 -4.49 -5.42 -29.45
CA THR A 810 -4.76 -4.69 -28.19
C THR A 810 -5.24 -3.24 -28.41
N LYS A 811 -5.05 -2.71 -29.63
CA LYS A 811 -5.42 -1.33 -30.00
C LYS A 811 -6.80 -1.24 -30.67
N PRO A 812 -7.39 -0.03 -30.79
CA PRO A 812 -8.60 0.18 -31.59
C PRO A 812 -8.39 -0.29 -33.04
N PRO A 813 -9.33 -1.04 -33.65
CA PRO A 813 -10.72 -1.24 -33.22
C PRO A 813 -11.01 -2.49 -32.36
N TYR A 814 -9.99 -3.22 -31.90
CA TYR A 814 -10.14 -4.53 -31.23
C TYR A 814 -10.19 -4.42 -29.71
N GLY A 815 -9.13 -3.91 -29.08
CA GLY A 815 -9.07 -3.75 -27.62
C GLY A 815 -9.01 -5.06 -26.83
N PHE A 816 -8.52 -6.14 -27.45
CA PHE A 816 -8.37 -7.45 -26.78
C PHE A 816 -7.30 -7.39 -25.68
N ILE A 817 -7.37 -8.31 -24.71
CA ILE A 817 -6.27 -8.48 -23.74
C ILE A 817 -5.23 -9.48 -24.26
N GLU A 818 -4.04 -9.46 -23.66
CA GLU A 818 -2.90 -10.27 -24.10
C GLU A 818 -3.24 -11.78 -24.18
N ASP A 819 -3.97 -12.32 -23.20
CA ASP A 819 -4.37 -13.73 -23.16
C ASP A 819 -5.24 -14.16 -24.36
N ASP A 820 -6.17 -13.29 -24.80
CA ASP A 820 -7.04 -13.61 -25.94
C ASP A 820 -6.24 -13.62 -27.24
N VAL A 821 -5.33 -12.66 -27.41
CA VAL A 821 -4.42 -12.63 -28.57
C VAL A 821 -3.49 -13.86 -28.57
N GLN A 822 -2.94 -14.23 -27.42
CA GLN A 822 -2.14 -15.45 -27.27
C GLN A 822 -2.95 -16.70 -27.62
N TRP A 823 -4.22 -16.78 -27.19
CA TRP A 823 -5.10 -17.89 -27.53
C TRP A 823 -5.41 -17.98 -29.02
N LEU A 824 -5.75 -16.86 -29.65
CA LEU A 824 -6.04 -16.79 -31.09
C LEU A 824 -4.83 -17.27 -31.92
N VAL A 825 -3.63 -16.80 -31.57
CA VAL A 825 -2.39 -17.18 -32.26
C VAL A 825 -2.01 -18.65 -31.96
N ALA A 826 -2.19 -19.13 -30.73
CA ALA A 826 -1.99 -20.55 -30.38
C ALA A 826 -2.96 -21.49 -31.12
N LYS A 827 -4.22 -21.07 -31.28
CA LYS A 827 -5.26 -21.83 -31.98
C LYS A 827 -4.97 -21.92 -33.48
N LEU A 828 -4.62 -20.80 -34.12
CA LEU A 828 -4.18 -20.78 -35.53
C LEU A 828 -2.93 -21.65 -35.78
N PHE A 829 -2.01 -21.70 -34.82
CA PHE A 829 -0.83 -22.56 -34.91
C PHE A 829 -1.20 -24.05 -34.79
N LYS A 830 -2.03 -24.40 -33.79
CA LYS A 830 -2.49 -25.79 -33.59
C LYS A 830 -3.37 -26.30 -34.73
N ASP A 831 -4.17 -25.43 -35.35
CA ASP A 831 -5.00 -25.74 -36.52
C ASP A 831 -4.20 -25.73 -37.84
N GLY A 832 -2.88 -25.44 -37.79
CA GLY A 832 -2.00 -25.48 -38.95
C GLY A 832 -2.26 -24.38 -39.98
N ASP A 833 -2.86 -23.26 -39.59
CA ASP A 833 -3.08 -22.08 -40.45
C ASP A 833 -1.87 -21.14 -40.46
N VAL A 834 -1.06 -21.15 -39.38
CA VAL A 834 0.19 -20.37 -39.27
C VAL A 834 1.34 -21.23 -38.78
N ALA A 835 2.55 -20.88 -39.20
CA ALA A 835 3.79 -21.47 -38.72
C ALA A 835 4.57 -20.48 -37.85
N PHE A 836 5.33 -21.00 -36.89
CA PHE A 836 6.11 -20.22 -35.92
C PHE A 836 7.61 -20.35 -36.19
N PHE A 837 8.35 -19.26 -35.99
CA PHE A 837 9.79 -19.23 -36.04
C PHE A 837 10.38 -18.47 -34.86
N VAL A 838 11.51 -18.93 -34.33
CA VAL A 838 12.31 -18.22 -33.31
C VAL A 838 13.77 -18.26 -33.75
N ASN A 839 14.43 -17.11 -33.82
CA ASN A 839 15.79 -16.98 -34.40
C ASN A 839 15.92 -17.52 -35.83
N ASN A 840 14.81 -17.52 -36.59
CA ASN A 840 14.65 -18.13 -37.92
C ASN A 840 14.61 -19.67 -37.95
N ASP A 841 14.76 -20.36 -36.81
CA ASP A 841 14.48 -21.79 -36.67
C ASP A 841 12.97 -22.05 -36.58
N VAL A 842 12.51 -23.18 -37.12
CA VAL A 842 11.09 -23.57 -37.17
C VAL A 842 10.65 -24.14 -35.83
N VAL A 843 9.56 -23.61 -35.27
CA VAL A 843 8.93 -24.14 -34.06
C VAL A 843 7.79 -25.08 -34.47
N THR A 844 7.94 -26.37 -34.17
CA THR A 844 6.90 -27.40 -34.37
C THR A 844 6.60 -28.08 -33.04
N LEU A 845 5.43 -28.70 -32.93
CA LEU A 845 5.07 -29.57 -31.79
C LEU A 845 5.84 -30.92 -31.79
N ILE A 846 6.82 -31.08 -32.68
CA ILE A 846 7.75 -32.21 -32.75
C ILE A 846 9.08 -31.82 -32.08
N THR A 847 9.58 -30.59 -32.33
CA THR A 847 10.87 -30.11 -31.83
C THR A 847 10.78 -29.33 -30.51
N LYS A 848 9.58 -28.93 -30.09
CA LYS A 848 9.32 -28.14 -28.88
C LYS A 848 8.13 -28.70 -28.09
N THR A 849 8.22 -28.63 -26.76
CA THR A 849 7.11 -29.00 -25.87
C THR A 849 6.03 -27.90 -25.86
N GLU A 850 4.80 -28.24 -25.49
CA GLU A 850 3.68 -27.31 -25.42
C GLU A 850 3.95 -26.15 -24.46
N ASP A 851 4.68 -26.42 -23.36
CA ASP A 851 5.08 -25.39 -22.39
C ASP A 851 6.21 -24.48 -22.94
N GLU A 852 7.09 -24.96 -23.83
CA GLU A 852 8.04 -24.10 -24.54
C GLU A 852 7.35 -23.21 -25.58
N VAL A 853 6.37 -23.74 -26.32
CA VAL A 853 5.57 -22.97 -27.27
C VAL A 853 4.76 -21.88 -26.54
N TYR A 854 4.13 -22.23 -25.40
CA TYR A 854 3.48 -21.24 -24.53
C TYR A 854 4.45 -20.17 -24.02
N ARG A 855 5.71 -20.54 -23.71
CA ARG A 855 6.75 -19.59 -23.29
C ARG A 855 7.10 -18.58 -24.38
N TYR A 856 7.11 -18.99 -25.65
CA TYR A 856 7.36 -18.08 -26.78
C TYR A 856 6.20 -17.10 -27.02
N LEU A 857 4.96 -17.51 -26.76
CA LEU A 857 3.77 -16.66 -26.90
C LEU A 857 3.60 -15.65 -25.76
N SER A 858 3.91 -16.05 -24.52
CA SER A 858 3.60 -15.29 -23.31
C SER A 858 4.74 -14.39 -22.80
N ARG A 859 6.01 -14.76 -22.99
CA ARG A 859 7.13 -13.99 -22.41
C ARG A 859 7.58 -12.83 -23.29
N LYS A 860 7.74 -11.66 -22.66
CA LYS A 860 8.24 -10.42 -23.29
C LYS A 860 9.57 -10.59 -24.04
N GLU A 861 10.46 -11.46 -23.57
CA GLU A 861 11.76 -11.76 -24.20
C GLU A 861 11.67 -12.42 -25.59
N TYR A 862 10.49 -12.94 -25.94
CA TYR A 862 10.19 -13.61 -27.22
C TYR A 862 9.19 -12.84 -28.10
N LEU A 863 8.51 -11.78 -27.63
CA LEU A 863 7.51 -11.06 -28.43
C LEU A 863 8.05 -10.52 -29.76
N GLU A 864 9.30 -10.06 -29.79
CA GLU A 864 9.96 -9.61 -31.04
C GLU A 864 10.62 -10.76 -31.83
N LYS A 865 10.93 -11.87 -31.17
CA LYS A 865 11.69 -13.01 -31.74
C LYS A 865 10.81 -14.10 -32.32
N LEU A 866 9.59 -14.26 -31.79
CA LEU A 866 8.57 -15.15 -32.32
C LEU A 866 7.96 -14.48 -33.56
N LEU A 867 8.30 -15.03 -34.72
CA LEU A 867 7.78 -14.62 -36.01
C LEU A 867 6.76 -15.64 -36.51
N THR A 868 5.71 -15.15 -37.16
CA THR A 868 4.60 -15.96 -37.67
C THR A 868 4.41 -15.71 -39.17
N GLU A 869 4.05 -16.75 -39.91
CA GLU A 869 3.64 -16.63 -41.31
C GLU A 869 2.49 -17.59 -41.61
N LYS A 870 1.71 -17.28 -42.65
CA LYS A 870 0.64 -18.18 -43.11
C LYS A 870 1.27 -19.48 -43.60
N ARG A 871 0.79 -20.60 -43.08
CA ARG A 871 1.26 -21.93 -43.48
C ARG A 871 0.53 -22.39 -44.73
N GLU A 872 1.28 -22.84 -45.74
CA GLU A 872 0.71 -23.57 -46.87
C GLU A 872 0.32 -24.98 -46.40
N ARG A 873 -0.98 -25.30 -46.43
CA ARG A 873 -1.50 -26.64 -46.14
C ARG A 873 -1.25 -27.56 -47.32
N ALA A 874 -0.89 -28.82 -47.05
CA ALA A 874 -0.77 -29.83 -48.10
C ALA A 874 -2.13 -30.08 -48.77
N ASN A 875 -2.15 -30.15 -50.10
CA ASN A 875 -3.36 -30.42 -50.86
C ASN A 875 -3.75 -31.92 -50.80
N ASP A 876 -4.98 -32.26 -51.16
CA ASP A 876 -5.48 -33.63 -51.04
C ASP A 876 -4.69 -34.66 -51.87
N LYS A 877 -4.09 -34.24 -53.00
CA LYS A 877 -3.18 -35.08 -53.81
C LYS A 877 -1.93 -35.44 -53.00
N GLN A 878 -1.24 -34.45 -52.44
CA GLN A 878 -0.04 -34.65 -51.63
C GLN A 878 -0.32 -35.48 -50.38
N LYS A 879 -1.46 -35.24 -49.70
CA LYS A 879 -1.89 -36.06 -48.57
C LYS A 879 -2.15 -37.50 -48.98
N LYS A 880 -2.74 -37.73 -50.16
CA LYS A 880 -2.93 -39.07 -50.71
C LYS A 880 -1.58 -39.75 -51.02
N ALA A 881 -0.67 -39.06 -51.69
CA ALA A 881 0.67 -39.59 -52.01
C ALA A 881 1.41 -40.10 -50.76
N VAL A 882 1.42 -39.32 -49.66
CA VAL A 882 2.01 -39.77 -48.39
C VAL A 882 1.28 -40.98 -47.80
N ARG A 883 -0.06 -41.03 -47.83
CA ARG A 883 -0.82 -42.20 -47.35
C ARG A 883 -0.52 -43.46 -48.17
N ASP A 884 -0.44 -43.33 -49.49
CA ASP A 884 -0.12 -44.44 -50.40
C ASP A 884 1.30 -44.96 -50.14
N VAL A 885 2.30 -44.08 -49.99
CA VAL A 885 3.67 -44.47 -49.61
C VAL A 885 3.73 -45.11 -48.22
N MET A 886 3.03 -44.57 -47.20
CA MET A 886 3.00 -45.19 -45.87
C MET A 886 2.36 -46.58 -45.88
N LYS A 887 1.35 -46.78 -46.73
CA LYS A 887 0.69 -48.07 -46.91
C LYS A 887 1.63 -49.09 -47.55
N GLU A 888 2.25 -48.80 -48.70
CA GLU A 888 3.08 -49.80 -49.37
C GLU A 888 4.45 -50.01 -48.70
N LEU A 889 5.11 -48.93 -48.23
CA LEU A 889 6.46 -49.02 -47.64
C LEU A 889 6.46 -49.50 -46.18
N PHE A 890 5.44 -49.15 -45.40
CA PHE A 890 5.38 -49.48 -43.95
C PHE A 890 4.22 -50.40 -43.57
N ASN A 891 3.29 -50.73 -44.47
CA ASN A 891 2.03 -51.45 -44.17
C ASN A 891 1.12 -50.73 -43.16
N ILE A 892 1.13 -49.39 -43.14
CA ILE A 892 0.41 -48.60 -42.13
C ILE A 892 -0.41 -47.47 -42.78
N THR A 893 -1.66 -47.34 -42.37
CA THR A 893 -2.50 -46.16 -42.67
C THR A 893 -2.42 -45.19 -41.49
N PRO A 894 -2.06 -43.91 -41.69
CA PRO A 894 -2.03 -42.93 -40.60
C PRO A 894 -3.44 -42.69 -40.04
N SER A 895 -3.55 -42.63 -38.71
CA SER A 895 -4.81 -42.49 -37.97
C SER A 895 -5.27 -41.04 -37.71
N SER A 896 -4.48 -40.05 -38.17
CA SER A 896 -4.75 -38.63 -38.03
C SER A 896 -4.60 -37.94 -39.38
N ASP A 897 -5.46 -36.94 -39.62
CA ASP A 897 -5.43 -36.07 -40.79
C ASP A 897 -4.59 -34.79 -40.57
N GLU A 898 -4.03 -34.60 -39.36
CA GLU A 898 -3.12 -33.50 -39.04
C GLU A 898 -1.75 -33.70 -39.71
N ASP A 899 -1.34 -32.72 -40.54
CA ASP A 899 -0.10 -32.71 -41.32
C ASP A 899 1.15 -33.06 -40.48
N ASP A 900 1.26 -32.53 -39.27
CA ASP A 900 2.40 -32.76 -38.36
C ASP A 900 2.38 -34.13 -37.69
N ALA A 901 1.19 -34.69 -37.44
CA ALA A 901 1.05 -36.04 -36.92
C ALA A 901 1.44 -37.08 -37.98
N ILE A 902 1.08 -36.83 -39.24
CA ILE A 902 1.48 -37.64 -40.39
C ILE A 902 3.00 -37.58 -40.57
N LEU A 903 3.61 -36.39 -40.57
CA LEU A 903 5.08 -36.23 -40.64
C LEU A 903 5.79 -37.01 -39.52
N LYS A 904 5.38 -36.83 -38.26
CA LYS A 904 6.01 -37.48 -37.10
C LYS A 904 5.89 -39.01 -37.18
N SER A 905 4.73 -39.51 -37.58
CA SER A 905 4.48 -40.94 -37.79
C SER A 905 5.38 -41.50 -38.89
N PHE A 906 5.45 -40.83 -40.06
CA PHE A 906 6.33 -41.20 -41.16
C PHE A 906 7.80 -41.22 -40.71
N GLN A 907 8.29 -40.17 -40.06
CA GLN A 907 9.67 -40.10 -39.57
C GLN A 907 10.00 -41.24 -38.59
N GLN A 908 9.06 -41.63 -37.72
CA GLN A 908 9.25 -42.75 -36.81
C GLN A 908 9.43 -44.07 -37.59
N TYR A 909 8.54 -44.39 -38.54
CA TYR A 909 8.64 -45.63 -39.32
C TYR A 909 9.83 -45.62 -40.29
N ALA A 910 10.13 -44.48 -40.93
CA ALA A 910 11.32 -44.29 -41.75
C ALA A 910 12.61 -44.51 -40.95
N SER A 911 12.68 -44.05 -39.69
CA SER A 911 13.82 -44.28 -38.80
C SER A 911 13.97 -45.76 -38.42
N HIS A 912 12.86 -46.45 -38.11
CA HIS A 912 12.89 -47.90 -37.89
C HIS A 912 13.38 -48.67 -39.12
N LEU A 913 12.86 -48.36 -40.31
CA LEU A 913 13.28 -49.00 -41.56
C LEU A 913 14.75 -48.70 -41.89
N LYS A 914 15.19 -47.45 -41.72
CA LYS A 914 16.61 -47.04 -41.89
C LYS A 914 17.55 -47.83 -40.96
N ASN A 915 17.15 -48.08 -39.72
CA ASN A 915 17.93 -48.91 -38.79
C ASN A 915 17.93 -50.40 -39.17
N ASP A 916 16.89 -50.91 -39.83
CA ASP A 916 16.88 -52.28 -40.38
C ASP A 916 17.75 -52.40 -41.64
N LEU A 917 17.74 -51.41 -42.54
CA LEU A 917 18.68 -51.32 -43.66
C LEU A 917 20.15 -51.28 -43.18
N GLU A 918 20.43 -50.58 -42.08
CA GLU A 918 21.77 -50.54 -41.46
C GLU A 918 22.22 -51.91 -40.93
N LYS A 919 21.31 -52.78 -40.47
CA LYS A 919 21.63 -54.17 -40.13
C LYS A 919 21.98 -54.98 -41.38
N LEU A 920 21.21 -54.81 -42.47
CA LEU A 920 21.49 -55.48 -43.74
C LEU A 920 22.85 -55.08 -44.32
N GLU A 921 23.26 -53.81 -44.21
CA GLU A 921 24.62 -53.36 -44.59
C GLU A 921 25.74 -54.14 -43.87
N ILE A 922 25.51 -54.67 -42.67
CA ILE A 922 26.48 -55.53 -41.95
C ILE A 922 26.59 -56.91 -42.63
N HIS A 923 25.47 -57.51 -43.04
CA HIS A 923 25.49 -58.77 -43.78
C HIS A 923 26.26 -58.63 -45.11
N TYR A 924 26.05 -57.54 -45.85
CA TYR A 924 26.78 -57.23 -47.10
C TYR A 924 28.25 -56.81 -46.93
N LYS A 925 28.71 -56.59 -45.69
CA LYS A 925 30.14 -56.42 -45.36
C LYS A 925 30.81 -57.77 -45.09
N ASN A 926 30.10 -58.69 -44.45
CA ASN A 926 30.60 -60.04 -44.16
C ASN A 926 30.66 -60.92 -45.41
N GLU A 927 29.66 -60.81 -46.30
CA GLU A 927 29.62 -61.52 -47.58
C GLU A 927 29.16 -60.56 -48.70
N PRO A 928 30.09 -60.08 -49.55
CA PRO A 928 29.77 -59.14 -50.63
C PRO A 928 28.89 -59.70 -51.75
N THR A 929 28.75 -61.03 -51.87
CA THR A 929 28.02 -61.68 -52.98
C THR A 929 26.51 -61.80 -52.78
N TYR A 930 25.96 -61.42 -51.62
CA TYR A 930 24.51 -61.41 -51.44
C TYR A 930 23.80 -60.42 -52.40
N PRO A 931 22.62 -60.77 -52.96
CA PRO A 931 21.88 -59.92 -53.89
C PRO A 931 21.20 -58.72 -53.20
N GLY A 932 20.86 -57.68 -53.96
CA GLY A 932 20.07 -56.52 -53.47
C GLY A 932 20.84 -55.37 -52.80
N LYS A 933 22.18 -55.45 -52.73
CA LYS A 933 23.03 -54.47 -52.00
C LYS A 933 22.82 -53.00 -52.41
N ASN A 934 22.61 -52.71 -53.70
CA ASN A 934 22.42 -51.35 -54.18
C ASN A 934 21.07 -50.77 -53.73
N VAL A 935 19.99 -51.54 -53.86
CA VAL A 935 18.63 -51.16 -53.40
C VAL A 935 18.63 -50.77 -51.93
N VAL A 936 19.30 -51.55 -51.07
CA VAL A 936 19.42 -51.24 -49.63
C VAL A 936 20.16 -49.93 -49.37
N LYS A 937 21.22 -49.64 -50.14
CA LYS A 937 22.01 -48.40 -50.02
C LYS A 937 21.24 -47.17 -50.53
N GLU A 938 20.57 -47.30 -51.66
CA GLU A 938 19.78 -46.23 -52.30
C GLU A 938 18.52 -45.91 -51.47
N GLY A 939 17.79 -46.93 -51.02
CA GLY A 939 16.69 -46.81 -50.07
C GLY A 939 17.08 -46.12 -48.76
N LYS A 940 18.24 -46.48 -48.19
CA LYS A 940 18.77 -45.80 -46.99
C LYS A 940 19.02 -44.31 -47.26
N SER A 941 19.54 -43.95 -48.43
CA SER A 941 19.75 -42.54 -48.80
C SER A 941 18.44 -41.80 -49.05
N LEU A 942 17.43 -42.46 -49.62
CA LEU A 942 16.08 -41.90 -49.78
C LEU A 942 15.44 -41.58 -48.43
N LEU A 943 15.51 -42.52 -47.48
CA LEU A 943 14.98 -42.32 -46.12
C LEU A 943 15.71 -41.23 -45.34
N LEU A 944 17.05 -41.15 -45.42
CA LEU A 944 17.82 -40.08 -44.76
C LEU A 944 17.39 -38.69 -45.26
N ASN A 945 17.27 -38.51 -46.57
CA ASN A 945 16.82 -37.24 -47.16
C ASN A 945 15.40 -36.83 -46.73
N LEU A 946 14.54 -37.78 -46.37
CA LEU A 946 13.18 -37.50 -45.86
C LEU A 946 13.14 -37.28 -44.35
N LEU A 947 14.05 -37.91 -43.60
CA LEU A 947 14.17 -37.75 -42.14
C LEU A 947 14.68 -36.36 -41.74
N ASP A 948 15.51 -35.73 -42.58
CA ASP A 948 16.04 -34.39 -42.34
C ASP A 948 14.96 -33.28 -42.47
N ILE A 949 13.87 -33.53 -43.21
CA ILE A 949 12.82 -32.52 -43.46
C ILE A 949 12.00 -32.28 -42.19
N GLN A 950 12.10 -31.06 -41.64
CA GLN A 950 11.34 -30.62 -40.46
C GLN A 950 10.05 -29.87 -40.79
N TYR A 951 9.89 -29.44 -42.04
CA TYR A 951 8.74 -28.65 -42.50
C TYR A 951 7.72 -29.54 -43.21
N SER A 952 6.50 -29.65 -42.69
CA SER A 952 5.55 -30.63 -43.22
C SER A 952 5.09 -30.32 -44.64
N SER A 953 4.96 -29.04 -45.05
CA SER A 953 4.66 -28.67 -46.44
C SER A 953 5.77 -29.08 -47.41
N GLU A 954 7.04 -28.89 -47.03
CA GLU A 954 8.21 -29.37 -47.77
C GLU A 954 8.24 -30.90 -47.84
N PHE A 955 7.89 -31.60 -46.75
CA PHE A 955 7.79 -33.05 -46.69
C PHE A 955 6.68 -33.59 -47.61
N PHE A 956 5.45 -33.06 -47.50
CA PHE A 956 4.31 -33.47 -48.35
C PHE A 956 4.61 -33.24 -49.83
N LYS A 957 5.28 -32.13 -50.17
CA LYS A 957 5.76 -31.86 -51.53
C LYS A 957 6.85 -32.84 -51.96
N THR A 958 7.86 -33.08 -51.13
CA THR A 958 9.00 -33.96 -51.48
C THR A 958 8.57 -35.42 -51.64
N VAL A 959 7.57 -35.87 -50.86
CA VAL A 959 7.00 -37.22 -51.02
C VAL A 959 6.09 -37.32 -52.24
N ASP A 960 5.32 -36.28 -52.59
CA ASP A 960 4.55 -36.24 -53.85
C ASP A 960 5.47 -36.23 -55.09
N GLU A 961 6.59 -35.48 -55.03
CA GLU A 961 7.61 -35.43 -56.11
C GLU A 961 8.44 -36.72 -56.24
N LYS A 962 8.54 -37.53 -55.17
CA LYS A 962 9.30 -38.79 -55.14
C LYS A 962 8.42 -40.02 -54.95
N GLN A 963 7.10 -39.91 -55.15
CA GLN A 963 6.14 -40.97 -54.85
C GLN A 963 6.53 -42.27 -55.57
N ASP A 964 6.70 -42.22 -56.88
CA ASP A 964 7.02 -43.38 -57.71
C ASP A 964 8.33 -44.06 -57.23
N VAL A 965 9.38 -43.28 -57.00
CA VAL A 965 10.70 -43.78 -56.52
C VAL A 965 10.61 -44.46 -55.14
N LEU A 966 9.70 -44.01 -54.27
CA LEU A 966 9.48 -44.60 -52.95
C LEU A 966 8.63 -45.88 -53.01
N LEU A 967 7.74 -45.99 -54.00
CA LEU A 967 6.96 -47.19 -54.27
C LEU A 967 7.82 -48.25 -54.96
N ASP A 968 8.61 -47.87 -55.97
CA ASP A 968 9.60 -48.73 -56.62
C ASP A 968 10.55 -49.35 -55.58
N PHE A 969 11.06 -48.54 -54.63
CA PHE A 969 11.87 -49.03 -53.53
C PHE A 969 11.12 -50.00 -52.60
N ALA A 970 9.82 -49.79 -52.34
CA ALA A 970 9.04 -50.72 -51.53
C ALA A 970 8.89 -52.09 -52.22
N GLU A 971 8.64 -52.10 -53.53
CA GLU A 971 8.55 -53.33 -54.34
C GLU A 971 9.90 -54.06 -54.42
N ASP A 972 10.99 -53.35 -54.73
CA ASP A 972 12.34 -53.93 -54.83
C ASP A 972 12.89 -54.42 -53.48
N TYR A 973 12.48 -53.81 -52.37
CA TYR A 973 12.97 -54.17 -51.03
C TYR A 973 12.30 -55.44 -50.46
N GLU A 974 11.03 -55.72 -50.77
CA GLU A 974 10.31 -56.85 -50.17
C GLU A 974 10.95 -58.23 -50.47
N PRO A 975 11.43 -58.53 -51.70
CA PRO A 975 12.20 -59.75 -51.98
C PRO A 975 13.52 -59.84 -51.19
N ILE A 976 14.22 -58.72 -50.98
CA ILE A 976 15.48 -58.67 -50.22
C ILE A 976 15.22 -58.97 -48.74
N LYS A 977 14.19 -58.33 -48.17
CA LYS A 977 13.70 -58.56 -46.81
C LYS A 977 13.25 -60.01 -46.61
N GLY A 978 12.62 -60.62 -47.62
CA GLY A 978 12.29 -62.04 -47.65
C GLY A 978 13.53 -62.95 -47.65
N PHE A 979 14.53 -62.64 -48.46
CA PHE A 979 15.79 -63.40 -48.54
C PHE A 979 16.53 -63.50 -47.19
N PHE A 980 16.66 -62.39 -46.45
CA PHE A 980 17.36 -62.38 -45.15
C PHE A 980 16.52 -62.91 -43.97
N LYS A 981 15.20 -63.09 -44.13
CA LYS A 981 14.30 -63.57 -43.07
C LYS A 981 13.86 -65.03 -43.22
N GLY A 982 14.11 -65.66 -44.37
CA GLY A 982 13.74 -67.06 -44.63
C GLY A 982 14.89 -67.88 -45.22
N ASP A 983 14.60 -69.14 -45.52
CA ASP A 983 15.58 -70.19 -45.84
C ASP A 983 16.44 -69.93 -47.10
N GLN A 984 16.12 -68.88 -47.90
CA GLN A 984 16.88 -68.52 -49.10
C GLN A 984 18.34 -68.16 -48.79
N ILE A 985 18.61 -67.52 -47.65
CA ILE A 985 19.98 -67.21 -47.23
C ILE A 985 20.79 -68.47 -46.94
N ASP A 986 20.18 -69.50 -46.35
CA ASP A 986 20.84 -70.77 -46.06
C ASP A 986 21.12 -71.58 -47.33
N ILE A 987 20.21 -71.56 -48.30
CA ILE A 987 20.42 -72.12 -49.65
C ILE A 987 21.60 -71.39 -50.34
N TRP A 988 21.67 -70.06 -50.25
CA TRP A 988 22.77 -69.27 -50.82
C TRP A 988 24.11 -69.59 -50.15
N ASN A 989 24.14 -69.69 -48.82
CA ASN A 989 25.32 -70.06 -48.04
C ASN A 989 25.80 -71.49 -48.34
N ARG A 990 24.86 -72.44 -48.50
CA ARG A 990 25.16 -73.81 -48.97
C ARG A 990 25.80 -73.79 -50.37
N SER A 991 25.30 -72.92 -51.26
CA SER A 991 25.83 -72.73 -52.61
C SER A 991 27.27 -72.22 -52.58
N LEU A 992 27.56 -71.15 -51.83
CA LEU A 992 28.90 -70.60 -51.66
C LEU A 992 29.90 -71.65 -51.16
N LYS A 993 29.48 -72.49 -50.20
CA LYS A 993 30.31 -73.57 -49.66
C LYS A 993 30.62 -74.65 -50.69
N LEU A 994 29.63 -75.11 -51.46
CA LEU A 994 29.80 -76.17 -52.46
C LEU A 994 30.58 -75.67 -53.70
N ILE A 995 30.30 -74.44 -54.16
CA ILE A 995 31.05 -73.78 -55.23
C ILE A 995 32.51 -73.59 -54.84
N LYS A 996 32.82 -73.28 -53.57
CA LYS A 996 34.21 -73.21 -53.11
C LYS A 996 34.94 -74.55 -53.23
N ILE A 997 34.30 -75.65 -52.82
CA ILE A 997 34.87 -77.01 -52.96
C ILE A 997 35.13 -77.35 -54.44
N TYR A 998 34.22 -76.95 -55.34
CA TYR A 998 34.43 -77.04 -56.78
C TYR A 998 35.61 -76.17 -57.23
N ASP A 999 35.65 -74.88 -56.91
CA ASP A 999 36.68 -73.96 -57.40
C ASP A 999 38.09 -74.30 -56.89
N ASP A 1000 38.21 -74.90 -55.70
CA ASP A 1000 39.45 -75.47 -55.15
C ASP A 1000 39.88 -76.78 -55.88
N SER A 1001 38.96 -77.45 -56.58
CA SER A 1001 39.18 -78.78 -57.21
C SER A 1001 39.11 -78.77 -58.75
N LYS A 1002 38.58 -77.70 -59.37
CA LYS A 1002 38.16 -77.64 -60.79
C LYS A 1002 39.22 -78.07 -61.81
N THR A 1003 40.50 -77.82 -61.54
CA THR A 1003 41.62 -78.19 -62.42
C THR A 1003 41.74 -79.71 -62.62
N PHE A 1004 41.09 -80.51 -61.76
CA PHE A 1004 41.08 -81.98 -61.79
C PHE A 1004 39.69 -82.56 -62.12
N ILE A 1005 38.67 -81.70 -62.32
CA ILE A 1005 37.31 -82.13 -62.65
C ILE A 1005 37.18 -82.15 -64.17
N VAL A 1006 37.08 -83.33 -64.76
CA VAL A 1006 36.88 -83.52 -66.21
C VAL A 1006 35.49 -84.13 -66.44
N ASN A 1007 34.46 -83.44 -65.97
CA ASN A 1007 33.06 -83.86 -66.10
C ASN A 1007 32.18 -82.66 -66.49
N ALA A 1008 31.78 -82.63 -67.77
CA ALA A 1008 31.00 -81.55 -68.35
C ALA A 1008 29.61 -81.36 -67.71
N GLU A 1009 29.00 -82.40 -67.11
CA GLU A 1009 27.75 -82.22 -66.37
C GLU A 1009 27.96 -81.47 -65.05
N ILE A 1010 29.04 -81.76 -64.33
CA ILE A 1010 29.40 -81.03 -63.09
C ILE A 1010 29.70 -79.57 -63.43
N GLU A 1011 30.46 -79.32 -64.49
CA GLU A 1011 30.74 -77.96 -64.98
C GLU A 1011 29.46 -77.21 -65.36
N SER A 1012 28.53 -77.86 -66.09
CA SER A 1012 27.23 -77.28 -66.48
C SER A 1012 26.39 -76.92 -65.25
N VAL A 1013 26.23 -77.85 -64.30
CA VAL A 1013 25.43 -77.62 -63.09
C VAL A 1013 26.04 -76.48 -62.24
N VAL A 1014 27.37 -76.41 -62.12
CA VAL A 1014 28.04 -75.31 -61.39
C VAL A 1014 27.90 -73.98 -62.12
N GLU A 1015 28.01 -73.93 -63.45
CA GLU A 1015 27.82 -72.67 -64.17
C GLU A 1015 26.34 -72.23 -64.17
N GLU A 1016 25.38 -73.16 -64.16
CA GLU A 1016 23.96 -72.84 -63.93
C GLU A 1016 23.75 -72.19 -62.55
N VAL A 1017 24.27 -72.77 -61.46
CA VAL A 1017 24.17 -72.16 -60.12
C VAL A 1017 24.90 -70.81 -60.08
N LYS A 1018 26.11 -70.70 -60.64
CA LYS A 1018 26.85 -69.43 -60.75
C LYS A 1018 26.08 -68.39 -61.58
N SER A 1019 25.36 -68.80 -62.63
CA SER A 1019 24.55 -67.89 -63.45
C SER A 1019 23.37 -67.30 -62.69
N ILE A 1020 22.70 -68.11 -61.84
CA ILE A 1020 21.65 -67.63 -60.94
C ILE A 1020 22.27 -66.67 -59.90
N MET A 1021 23.41 -67.03 -59.31
CA MET A 1021 24.05 -66.22 -58.27
C MET A 1021 24.64 -64.89 -58.77
N LYS A 1022 24.92 -64.75 -60.08
CA LYS A 1022 25.38 -63.50 -60.72
C LYS A 1022 24.25 -62.52 -61.05
N LYS A 1023 22.97 -62.91 -60.99
CA LYS A 1023 21.83 -62.03 -61.31
C LYS A 1023 21.62 -60.97 -60.22
N SER A 1024 21.20 -59.77 -60.61
CA SER A 1024 20.85 -58.69 -59.68
C SER A 1024 19.63 -59.00 -58.82
N THR A 1025 18.65 -59.73 -59.37
CA THR A 1025 17.36 -60.08 -58.74
C THR A 1025 17.08 -61.60 -58.79
N PRO A 1026 17.87 -62.44 -58.08
CA PRO A 1026 17.80 -63.91 -58.21
C PRO A 1026 16.65 -64.56 -57.41
N PHE A 1027 15.88 -63.79 -56.62
CA PHE A 1027 14.94 -64.26 -55.59
C PHE A 1027 13.93 -65.32 -56.05
N GLY A 1028 13.40 -65.20 -57.28
CA GLY A 1028 12.47 -66.18 -57.87
C GLY A 1028 13.12 -67.44 -58.45
N GLU A 1029 14.44 -67.43 -58.64
CA GLU A 1029 15.23 -68.54 -59.18
C GLU A 1029 16.01 -69.31 -58.11
N ILE A 1030 16.23 -68.73 -56.92
CA ILE A 1030 16.86 -69.42 -55.78
C ILE A 1030 16.16 -70.76 -55.45
N ARG A 1031 14.85 -70.89 -55.67
CA ARG A 1031 14.11 -72.16 -55.52
C ARG A 1031 14.60 -73.32 -56.39
N LYS A 1032 15.34 -73.06 -57.48
CA LYS A 1032 15.95 -74.09 -58.34
C LYS A 1032 17.31 -74.56 -57.82
N ILE A 1033 17.95 -73.76 -56.99
CA ILE A 1033 19.30 -74.03 -56.49
C ILE A 1033 19.38 -75.34 -55.68
N PRO A 1034 18.45 -75.68 -54.76
CA PRO A 1034 18.55 -76.93 -53.99
C PRO A 1034 18.69 -78.18 -54.86
N GLU A 1035 17.87 -78.33 -55.90
CA GLU A 1035 17.93 -79.45 -56.86
C GLU A 1035 19.27 -79.48 -57.62
N LEU A 1036 19.79 -78.32 -58.03
CA LEU A 1036 21.11 -78.21 -58.66
C LEU A 1036 22.25 -78.55 -57.68
N LEU A 1037 22.16 -78.15 -56.40
CA LEU A 1037 23.16 -78.46 -55.39
C LEU A 1037 23.15 -79.94 -54.99
N ASP A 1038 21.98 -80.57 -54.93
CA ASP A 1038 21.84 -81.99 -54.65
C ASP A 1038 22.38 -82.80 -55.85
N ARG A 1039 22.00 -82.46 -57.09
CA ARG A 1039 22.58 -83.06 -58.32
C ARG A 1039 24.10 -82.86 -58.41
N TYR A 1040 24.61 -81.67 -58.05
CA TYR A 1040 26.05 -81.43 -57.94
C TYR A 1040 26.69 -82.35 -56.89
N THR A 1041 26.07 -82.50 -55.71
CA THR A 1041 26.59 -83.33 -54.62
C THR A 1041 26.66 -84.79 -55.04
N ASP A 1042 25.63 -85.32 -55.71
CA ASP A 1042 25.60 -86.70 -56.19
C ASP A 1042 26.64 -86.95 -57.29
N LEU A 1043 26.69 -86.09 -58.32
CA LEU A 1043 27.66 -86.21 -59.41
C LEU A 1043 29.11 -86.07 -58.91
N TYR A 1044 29.38 -85.10 -58.04
CA TYR A 1044 30.69 -84.87 -57.46
C TYR A 1044 31.12 -86.03 -56.54
N SER A 1045 30.20 -86.56 -55.71
CA SER A 1045 30.50 -87.71 -54.84
C SER A 1045 30.75 -88.97 -55.67
N SER A 1046 29.97 -89.23 -56.71
CA SER A 1046 30.20 -90.35 -57.62
C SER A 1046 31.55 -90.24 -58.33
N MET A 1047 31.90 -89.05 -58.83
CA MET A 1047 33.21 -88.80 -59.45
C MET A 1047 34.36 -88.99 -58.46
N LEU A 1048 34.19 -88.52 -57.21
CA LEU A 1048 35.17 -88.67 -56.14
C LEU A 1048 35.42 -90.16 -55.84
N THR A 1049 34.37 -90.96 -55.66
CA THR A 1049 34.47 -92.40 -55.42
C THR A 1049 35.11 -93.15 -56.60
N GLU A 1050 34.89 -92.74 -57.86
CA GLU A 1050 35.63 -93.31 -59.01
C GLU A 1050 37.14 -92.96 -58.97
N MET A 1051 37.51 -91.74 -58.55
CA MET A 1051 38.91 -91.33 -58.41
C MET A 1051 39.61 -91.90 -57.17
N GLU A 1052 38.85 -92.27 -56.13
CA GLU A 1052 39.35 -92.99 -54.96
C GLU A 1052 39.83 -94.41 -55.32
N LYS A 1053 39.10 -95.15 -56.17
CA LYS A 1053 39.44 -96.53 -56.57
C LYS A 1053 40.91 -96.73 -57.00
N PRO A 1054 41.47 -95.99 -57.97
CA PRO A 1054 42.86 -96.16 -58.39
C PRO A 1054 43.88 -95.72 -57.32
N ILE A 1055 43.45 -94.92 -56.33
CA ILE A 1055 44.30 -94.47 -55.22
C ILE A 1055 44.32 -95.54 -54.11
N PHE A 1056 43.17 -96.09 -53.73
CA PHE A 1056 43.10 -97.27 -52.87
C PHE A 1056 43.82 -98.48 -53.47
N ALA A 1057 43.70 -98.70 -54.79
CA ALA A 1057 44.48 -99.72 -55.50
C ALA A 1057 45.99 -99.46 -55.38
N SER A 1058 46.44 -98.23 -55.64
CA SER A 1058 47.86 -97.84 -55.52
C SER A 1058 48.40 -97.98 -54.10
N ILE A 1059 47.61 -97.64 -53.07
CA ILE A 1059 47.94 -97.86 -51.64
C ILE A 1059 48.07 -99.37 -51.36
N LYS A 1060 47.16 -100.19 -51.88
CA LYS A 1060 47.16 -101.65 -51.70
C LYS A 1060 48.35 -102.32 -52.40
N GLU A 1061 48.65 -101.95 -53.64
CA GLU A 1061 49.82 -102.41 -54.40
C GLU A 1061 51.13 -102.00 -53.70
N ALA A 1062 51.23 -100.75 -53.25
CA ALA A 1062 52.36 -100.25 -52.48
C ALA A 1062 52.59 -101.05 -51.19
N ARG A 1063 51.52 -101.32 -50.44
CA ARG A 1063 51.56 -102.16 -49.23
C ARG A 1063 51.97 -103.60 -49.55
N GLN A 1064 51.38 -104.20 -50.57
CA GLN A 1064 51.63 -105.58 -50.98
C GLN A 1064 53.10 -105.77 -51.38
N ARG A 1065 53.66 -104.88 -52.21
CA ARG A 1065 55.06 -104.93 -52.65
C ARG A 1065 56.06 -104.85 -51.48
N VAL A 1066 55.75 -104.07 -50.45
CA VAL A 1066 56.56 -103.97 -49.21
C VAL A 1066 56.46 -105.25 -48.38
N ILE A 1067 55.27 -105.85 -48.29
CA ILE A 1067 55.06 -107.12 -47.57
C ILE A 1067 55.77 -108.27 -48.27
N GLU A 1068 55.70 -108.37 -49.60
CA GLU A 1068 56.40 -109.41 -50.38
C GLU A 1068 57.92 -109.35 -50.22
N ASP A 1069 58.50 -108.14 -50.18
CA ASP A 1069 59.92 -107.96 -49.87
C ASP A 1069 60.23 -108.44 -48.44
N LEU A 1070 59.44 -108.00 -47.45
CA LEU A 1070 59.60 -108.32 -46.04
C LEU A 1070 59.41 -109.81 -45.72
N ASP A 1071 58.53 -110.49 -46.46
CA ASP A 1071 58.18 -111.90 -46.24
C ASP A 1071 59.35 -112.86 -46.53
N SER A 1072 60.28 -112.44 -47.39
CA SER A 1072 61.48 -113.21 -47.75
C SER A 1072 62.66 -113.04 -46.78
N LYS A 1073 62.49 -112.26 -45.69
CA LYS A 1073 63.58 -111.66 -44.91
C LYS A 1073 63.56 -111.99 -43.43
N GLU A 1074 64.73 -112.11 -42.80
CA GLU A 1074 64.82 -112.47 -41.36
C GLU A 1074 64.25 -111.39 -40.42
N CYS A 1075 64.05 -110.15 -40.88
CA CYS A 1075 63.53 -109.03 -40.09
C CYS A 1075 61.99 -108.94 -40.00
N LYS A 1076 61.25 -109.91 -40.57
CA LYS A 1076 59.79 -109.91 -40.75
C LYS A 1076 58.97 -109.52 -39.52
N GLU A 1077 59.20 -110.15 -38.36
CA GLU A 1077 58.37 -109.94 -37.16
C GLU A 1077 58.45 -108.51 -36.62
N SER A 1078 59.60 -107.85 -36.75
CA SER A 1078 59.82 -106.51 -36.20
C SER A 1078 59.13 -105.40 -37.03
N PHE A 1079 59.14 -105.52 -38.35
CA PHE A 1079 58.63 -104.48 -39.25
C PHE A 1079 57.16 -104.64 -39.65
N SER A 1080 56.59 -105.85 -39.58
CA SER A 1080 55.23 -106.14 -40.09
C SER A 1080 54.15 -105.21 -39.51
N LYS A 1081 54.17 -104.94 -38.20
CA LYS A 1081 53.20 -104.04 -37.55
C LYS A 1081 53.32 -102.58 -38.04
N LYS A 1082 54.56 -102.08 -38.12
CA LYS A 1082 54.87 -100.69 -38.53
C LYS A 1082 54.50 -100.41 -39.99
N VAL A 1083 54.61 -101.42 -40.87
CA VAL A 1083 54.15 -101.34 -42.27
C VAL A 1083 52.62 -101.25 -42.33
N ALA A 1084 51.91 -102.08 -41.57
CA ALA A 1084 50.44 -102.07 -41.54
C ALA A 1084 49.88 -100.71 -41.08
N GLU A 1085 50.31 -100.20 -39.93
CA GLU A 1085 49.81 -98.96 -39.33
C GLU A 1085 49.94 -97.76 -40.28
N ARG A 1086 51.11 -97.58 -40.92
CA ARG A 1086 51.36 -96.44 -41.82
C ARG A 1086 50.53 -96.46 -43.10
N PHE A 1087 50.23 -97.64 -43.65
CA PHE A 1087 49.35 -97.73 -44.82
C PHE A 1087 47.86 -97.62 -44.43
N ASP A 1088 47.47 -98.05 -43.23
CA ASP A 1088 46.10 -97.87 -42.71
C ASP A 1088 45.77 -96.40 -42.39
N GLU A 1089 46.74 -95.61 -41.88
CA GLU A 1089 46.60 -94.15 -41.74
C GLU A 1089 46.37 -93.47 -43.09
N LEU A 1090 47.16 -93.83 -44.11
CA LEU A 1090 47.06 -93.26 -45.44
C LEU A 1090 45.73 -93.64 -46.13
N TYR A 1091 45.23 -94.85 -45.88
CA TYR A 1091 43.92 -95.31 -46.34
C TYR A 1091 42.77 -94.46 -45.76
N LYS A 1092 42.74 -94.26 -44.44
CA LYS A 1092 41.72 -93.42 -43.77
C LYS A 1092 41.76 -91.95 -44.23
N LYS A 1093 42.95 -91.44 -44.54
CA LYS A 1093 43.13 -90.09 -45.10
C LYS A 1093 42.53 -89.98 -46.51
N ALA A 1094 42.56 -91.04 -47.33
CA ALA A 1094 41.87 -91.06 -48.61
C ALA A 1094 40.34 -91.18 -48.45
N GLU A 1095 39.87 -92.09 -47.59
CA GLU A 1095 38.45 -92.37 -47.32
C GLU A 1095 37.65 -91.16 -46.78
N SER A 1096 38.32 -90.21 -46.12
CA SER A 1096 37.70 -89.01 -45.55
C SER A 1096 37.91 -87.73 -46.39
N CYS A 1097 38.50 -87.84 -47.59
CA CYS A 1097 38.93 -86.69 -48.38
C CYS A 1097 37.88 -86.24 -49.42
N ASN A 1098 37.21 -85.13 -49.16
CA ASN A 1098 36.19 -84.57 -50.07
C ASN A 1098 36.73 -83.61 -51.17
N ASN A 1099 38.06 -83.52 -51.35
CA ASN A 1099 38.70 -82.62 -52.31
C ASN A 1099 39.62 -83.41 -53.25
N VAL A 1100 39.39 -83.27 -54.56
CA VAL A 1100 40.06 -84.04 -55.61
C VAL A 1100 41.57 -83.77 -55.68
N ALA A 1101 41.99 -82.51 -55.51
CA ALA A 1101 43.40 -82.14 -55.55
C ALA A 1101 44.17 -82.75 -54.37
N THR A 1102 43.57 -82.72 -53.18
CA THR A 1102 44.12 -83.35 -51.98
C THR A 1102 44.16 -84.88 -52.13
N LEU A 1103 43.14 -85.48 -52.74
CA LEU A 1103 43.06 -86.93 -52.99
C LEU A 1103 44.20 -87.39 -53.91
N GLN A 1104 44.42 -86.73 -55.06
CA GLN A 1104 45.50 -87.07 -56.00
C GLN A 1104 46.89 -87.03 -55.36
N ASN A 1105 47.13 -86.12 -54.40
CA ASN A 1105 48.40 -86.05 -53.68
C ASN A 1105 48.67 -87.31 -52.83
N ILE A 1106 47.63 -87.94 -52.27
CA ILE A 1106 47.75 -89.17 -51.46
C ILE A 1106 48.33 -90.33 -52.28
N LYS A 1107 48.06 -90.39 -53.60
CA LYS A 1107 48.68 -91.38 -54.49
C LYS A 1107 50.21 -91.24 -54.55
N VAL A 1108 50.70 -90.01 -54.53
CA VAL A 1108 52.15 -89.71 -54.52
C VAL A 1108 52.76 -90.02 -53.15
N GLU A 1109 52.04 -89.71 -52.07
CA GLU A 1109 52.43 -90.08 -50.69
C GLU A 1109 52.58 -91.61 -50.54
N ALA A 1110 51.71 -92.41 -51.17
CA ALA A 1110 51.75 -93.87 -51.11
C ALA A 1110 53.01 -94.47 -51.78
N ASP A 1111 53.36 -93.99 -52.99
CA ASP A 1111 54.54 -94.45 -53.73
C ASP A 1111 55.85 -94.03 -53.02
N ALA A 1112 55.88 -92.84 -52.41
CA ALA A 1112 57.00 -92.38 -51.60
C ALA A 1112 57.15 -93.20 -50.29
N LEU A 1113 56.03 -93.59 -49.66
CA LEU A 1113 56.02 -94.44 -48.47
C LEU A 1113 56.53 -95.86 -48.78
N LYS A 1114 56.12 -96.45 -49.92
CA LYS A 1114 56.63 -97.74 -50.44
C LYS A 1114 58.15 -97.76 -50.49
N VAL A 1115 58.74 -96.80 -51.23
CA VAL A 1115 60.20 -96.73 -51.44
C VAL A 1115 60.96 -96.49 -50.13
N ARG A 1116 60.40 -95.70 -49.21
CA ARG A 1116 61.01 -95.51 -47.88
C ARG A 1116 61.07 -96.81 -47.08
N LEU A 1117 59.96 -97.54 -47.00
CA LEU A 1117 59.88 -98.78 -46.21
C LEU A 1117 60.78 -99.89 -46.79
N LEU A 1118 60.85 -100.04 -48.12
CA LEU A 1118 61.77 -101.00 -48.75
C LEU A 1118 63.25 -100.74 -48.41
N ASN A 1119 63.66 -99.47 -48.33
CA ASN A 1119 65.02 -99.13 -47.91
C ASN A 1119 65.26 -99.37 -46.41
N GLU A 1120 64.31 -99.01 -45.53
CA GLU A 1120 64.40 -99.30 -44.09
C GLU A 1120 64.54 -100.82 -43.82
N ILE A 1121 63.84 -101.67 -44.58
CA ILE A 1121 63.91 -103.13 -44.49
C ILE A 1121 65.27 -103.66 -44.97
N GLY A 1122 65.76 -103.18 -46.12
CA GLY A 1122 67.05 -103.59 -46.68
C GLY A 1122 68.26 -103.24 -45.82
N GLU A 1123 68.22 -102.11 -45.11
CA GLU A 1123 69.30 -101.68 -44.20
C GLU A 1123 69.41 -102.57 -42.96
N GLU A 1124 68.29 -102.91 -42.30
CA GLU A 1124 68.32 -103.75 -41.10
C GLU A 1124 68.58 -105.24 -41.40
N GLU A 1125 68.15 -105.76 -42.56
CA GLU A 1125 68.55 -107.12 -42.95
C GLU A 1125 70.06 -107.22 -43.22
N ALA A 1126 70.65 -106.24 -43.91
CA ALA A 1126 72.10 -106.18 -44.10
C ALA A 1126 72.86 -106.13 -42.75
N ARG A 1127 72.27 -105.49 -41.74
CA ARG A 1127 72.80 -105.42 -40.37
C ARG A 1127 72.75 -106.77 -39.65
N LEU A 1128 71.63 -107.50 -39.76
CA LEU A 1128 71.45 -108.84 -39.19
C LEU A 1128 72.41 -109.87 -39.82
N ILE A 1129 72.58 -109.84 -41.15
CA ILE A 1129 73.49 -110.73 -41.87
C ILE A 1129 74.96 -110.44 -41.50
N ALA A 1130 75.33 -109.16 -41.37
CA ALA A 1130 76.71 -108.77 -41.00
C ALA A 1130 77.12 -109.23 -39.59
N ALA A 1131 76.17 -109.39 -38.66
CA ALA A 1131 76.44 -109.82 -37.29
C ALA A 1131 76.83 -111.30 -37.13
N ARG A 1132 76.78 -112.12 -38.21
CA ARG A 1132 76.73 -113.59 -38.12
C ARG A 1132 77.98 -114.35 -38.62
N LYS A 1133 79.10 -113.69 -38.97
CA LYS A 1133 80.35 -114.35 -39.42
C LYS A 1133 81.58 -114.09 -38.51
N PRO A 1134 82.28 -115.14 -38.01
CA PRO A 1134 83.45 -115.00 -37.14
C PRO A 1134 84.80 -115.22 -37.88
N ILE A 1135 85.87 -114.52 -37.49
CA ILE A 1135 87.27 -114.82 -37.87
C ILE A 1135 88.21 -114.53 -36.67
N THR A 1136 89.24 -115.37 -36.47
CA THR A 1136 90.07 -115.44 -35.26
C THR A 1136 91.57 -115.27 -35.57
N LEU A 1137 92.29 -114.49 -34.73
CA LEU A 1137 93.74 -114.47 -34.41
C LEU A 1137 94.81 -114.89 -35.46
N VAL A 1138 95.84 -114.03 -35.67
CA VAL A 1138 97.24 -114.18 -35.15
C VAL A 1138 98.19 -113.06 -35.70
N VAL A 1139 99.20 -112.70 -34.88
CA VAL A 1139 100.33 -111.72 -35.03
C VAL A 1139 101.49 -112.31 -35.91
N PRO A 1140 102.76 -111.82 -35.95
CA PRO A 1140 103.40 -110.49 -35.83
C PRO A 1140 104.15 -110.18 -37.18
N PRO A 1141 105.42 -109.70 -37.29
CA PRO A 1141 106.27 -108.79 -36.49
C PRO A 1141 106.89 -107.60 -37.28
N THR A 1142 107.64 -106.72 -36.59
CA THR A 1142 108.76 -105.94 -37.16
C THR A 1142 110.06 -106.30 -36.47
N GLY A 1143 111.13 -106.51 -37.25
CA GLY A 1143 112.50 -106.65 -36.75
C GLY A 1143 113.50 -105.98 -37.69
N GLY A 1144 113.51 -104.64 -37.70
CA GLY A 1144 114.56 -103.81 -38.34
C GLY A 1144 114.94 -104.13 -39.79
N VAL A 1145 114.22 -103.52 -40.75
CA VAL A 1145 114.60 -103.39 -42.18
C VAL A 1145 114.76 -104.68 -42.99
N SER A 1146 113.73 -105.03 -43.77
CA SER A 1146 113.86 -105.54 -45.16
C SER A 1146 112.47 -105.60 -45.84
N ASP A 1147 112.47 -105.76 -47.16
CA ASP A 1147 111.38 -105.52 -48.11
C ASP A 1147 110.15 -106.49 -48.05
N PRO A 1148 109.03 -106.17 -48.72
CA PRO A 1148 107.67 -106.55 -48.28
C PRO A 1148 107.16 -107.90 -48.81
N PRO A 1149 106.00 -108.38 -48.29
CA PRO A 1149 104.84 -108.50 -49.20
C PRO A 1149 103.44 -108.35 -48.58
N GLY A 1150 102.48 -107.93 -49.42
CA GLY A 1150 101.19 -108.63 -49.57
C GLY A 1150 100.01 -108.25 -48.65
N THR A 1151 99.26 -107.21 -49.03
CA THR A 1151 97.86 -107.01 -48.59
C THR A 1151 96.92 -108.04 -49.22
N TYR A 1152 96.05 -108.67 -48.42
CA TYR A 1152 94.93 -109.48 -48.90
C TYR A 1152 93.59 -108.88 -48.46
N ASP A 1153 92.73 -108.59 -49.43
CA ASP A 1153 91.40 -108.02 -49.20
C ASP A 1153 90.43 -109.02 -48.57
N LEU A 1154 89.68 -108.55 -47.57
CA LEU A 1154 88.43 -109.18 -47.13
C LEU A 1154 87.30 -108.64 -48.03
N PRO A 1155 86.46 -109.49 -48.66
CA PRO A 1155 85.40 -109.03 -49.55
C PRO A 1155 84.34 -108.27 -48.77
N LYS A 1156 84.18 -106.97 -49.08
CA LYS A 1156 83.12 -106.12 -48.52
C LYS A 1156 81.74 -106.67 -48.91
N VAL A 1157 80.84 -106.76 -47.92
CA VAL A 1157 79.44 -107.13 -48.15
C VAL A 1157 78.71 -105.93 -48.77
N LYS A 1158 78.21 -106.10 -50.00
CA LYS A 1158 77.52 -105.02 -50.72
C LYS A 1158 76.16 -104.70 -50.09
N LYS A 1159 75.86 -103.43 -49.87
CA LYS A 1159 74.57 -102.97 -49.32
C LYS A 1159 73.50 -102.91 -50.42
N GLN A 1160 72.28 -103.36 -50.14
CA GLN A 1160 71.16 -103.13 -51.06
C GLN A 1160 70.62 -101.71 -50.91
N LYS A 1161 70.27 -101.06 -52.03
CA LYS A 1161 69.62 -99.74 -52.04
C LYS A 1161 68.56 -99.70 -53.14
N THR A 1162 67.34 -99.32 -52.78
CA THR A 1162 66.18 -99.31 -53.68
C THR A 1162 65.82 -97.89 -54.09
N VAL A 1163 65.70 -97.64 -55.39
CA VAL A 1163 65.34 -96.32 -55.96
C VAL A 1163 64.21 -96.45 -56.97
N SER A 1164 63.32 -95.46 -57.07
CA SER A 1164 62.28 -95.44 -58.10
C SER A 1164 62.86 -95.02 -59.45
N ILE A 1165 62.42 -95.65 -60.54
CA ILE A 1165 62.75 -95.28 -61.93
C ILE A 1165 62.45 -93.80 -62.20
N LYS A 1166 61.41 -93.22 -61.59
CA LYS A 1166 61.02 -91.80 -61.72
C LYS A 1166 62.10 -90.84 -61.20
N THR A 1167 62.97 -91.31 -60.30
CA THR A 1167 64.14 -90.53 -59.82
C THR A 1167 65.40 -90.71 -60.68
N ILE A 1168 65.35 -91.57 -61.70
CA ILE A 1168 66.42 -91.82 -62.67
C ILE A 1168 66.02 -91.23 -64.03
N ASN A 1169 64.83 -91.56 -64.53
CA ASN A 1169 64.23 -90.92 -65.69
C ASN A 1169 63.48 -89.65 -65.26
N THR A 1170 64.19 -88.53 -65.28
CA THR A 1170 63.70 -87.20 -64.90
C THR A 1170 62.94 -86.48 -66.00
N GLU A 1171 62.82 -87.05 -67.20
CA GLU A 1171 62.16 -86.41 -68.34
C GLU A 1171 60.69 -86.86 -68.42
N ALA A 1172 59.77 -85.90 -68.36
CA ALA A 1172 58.34 -86.16 -68.26
C ALA A 1172 57.71 -86.73 -69.55
N THR A 1173 58.35 -86.51 -70.70
CA THR A 1173 57.88 -86.99 -72.02
C THR A 1173 59.08 -87.21 -72.94
N TRP A 1174 59.13 -88.36 -73.63
CA TRP A 1174 60.04 -88.58 -74.75
C TRP A 1174 59.28 -88.32 -76.06
N ARG A 1175 59.83 -87.49 -76.96
CA ARG A 1175 59.27 -87.24 -78.28
C ARG A 1175 60.12 -87.98 -79.31
N ILE A 1176 59.55 -89.02 -79.89
CA ILE A 1176 60.23 -89.95 -80.80
C ILE A 1176 59.63 -89.75 -82.19
N GLU A 1177 60.44 -89.26 -83.14
CA GLU A 1177 60.04 -89.10 -84.54
C GLU A 1177 60.89 -89.97 -85.47
N THR A 1178 62.08 -90.38 -85.01
CA THR A 1178 62.99 -91.29 -85.71
C THR A 1178 63.50 -92.39 -84.78
N GLU A 1179 63.99 -93.49 -85.35
CA GLU A 1179 64.55 -94.62 -84.61
C GLU A 1179 65.78 -94.22 -83.77
N ALA A 1180 66.58 -93.25 -84.27
CA ALA A 1180 67.72 -92.68 -83.57
C ALA A 1180 67.35 -91.91 -82.28
N ASP A 1181 66.13 -91.36 -82.19
CA ASP A 1181 65.66 -90.71 -80.96
C ASP A 1181 65.47 -91.73 -79.84
N VAL A 1182 64.99 -92.95 -80.17
CA VAL A 1182 64.84 -94.05 -79.20
C VAL A 1182 66.19 -94.44 -78.63
N GLU A 1183 67.20 -94.66 -79.49
CA GLU A 1183 68.55 -95.00 -79.06
C GLU A 1183 69.13 -93.92 -78.15
N ARG A 1184 68.97 -92.64 -78.51
CA ARG A 1184 69.42 -91.50 -77.69
C ARG A 1184 68.80 -91.49 -76.30
N TYR A 1185 67.48 -91.69 -76.18
CA TYR A 1185 66.80 -91.70 -74.89
C TYR A 1185 67.17 -92.93 -74.04
N VAL A 1186 67.30 -94.10 -74.67
CA VAL A 1186 67.74 -95.34 -74.00
C VAL A 1186 69.19 -95.21 -73.51
N ASP A 1187 70.10 -94.65 -74.32
CA ASP A 1187 71.49 -94.42 -73.91
C ASP A 1187 71.60 -93.36 -72.80
N ALA A 1188 70.76 -92.33 -72.80
CA ALA A 1188 70.68 -91.36 -71.69
C ALA A 1188 70.22 -92.02 -70.38
N LEU A 1189 69.21 -92.89 -70.43
CA LEU A 1189 68.75 -93.66 -69.27
C LEU A 1189 69.83 -94.63 -68.76
N LYS A 1190 70.48 -95.35 -69.67
CA LYS A 1190 71.61 -96.25 -69.43
C LYS A 1190 72.82 -95.54 -68.81
N ALA A 1191 73.12 -94.32 -69.24
CA ALA A 1191 74.17 -93.49 -68.64
C ALA A 1191 73.84 -93.09 -67.19
N LYS A 1192 72.60 -92.66 -66.92
CA LYS A 1192 72.11 -92.33 -65.57
C LYS A 1192 72.09 -93.55 -64.65
N LEU A 1193 71.75 -94.73 -65.16
CA LEU A 1193 71.85 -96.00 -64.43
C LEU A 1193 73.30 -96.36 -64.08
N LYS A 1194 74.22 -96.30 -65.06
CA LYS A 1194 75.66 -96.55 -64.83
C LYS A 1194 76.26 -95.62 -63.77
N GLN A 1195 75.91 -94.33 -63.76
CA GLN A 1195 76.39 -93.37 -62.75
C GLN A 1195 75.99 -93.72 -61.30
N ARG A 1196 74.95 -94.52 -61.08
CA ARG A 1196 74.48 -94.90 -59.73
C ARG A 1196 74.97 -96.26 -59.26
N ILE A 1197 75.75 -96.97 -60.09
CA ILE A 1197 76.45 -98.19 -59.68
C ILE A 1197 77.72 -97.78 -58.92
N GLN A 1198 77.87 -98.29 -57.70
CA GLN A 1198 79.07 -98.16 -56.86
C GLN A 1198 79.47 -99.57 -56.42
N ASP A 1199 80.77 -99.87 -56.33
CA ASP A 1199 81.24 -101.24 -56.14
C ASP A 1199 80.70 -101.91 -54.87
N ASP A 1200 80.38 -101.14 -53.83
CA ASP A 1200 79.85 -101.62 -52.55
C ASP A 1200 78.31 -101.61 -52.45
N ILE A 1201 77.57 -101.37 -53.56
CA ILE A 1201 76.10 -101.24 -53.55
C ILE A 1201 75.43 -102.13 -54.63
N ILE A 1202 74.36 -102.83 -54.24
CA ILE A 1202 73.38 -103.46 -55.14
C ILE A 1202 72.22 -102.48 -55.32
N LEU A 1203 72.02 -101.98 -56.55
CA LEU A 1203 70.97 -101.02 -56.85
C LEU A 1203 69.71 -101.72 -57.38
N ASN A 1204 68.65 -101.73 -56.57
CA ASN A 1204 67.32 -102.19 -56.99
C ASN A 1204 66.56 -100.99 -57.59
N VAL A 1205 65.97 -101.16 -58.77
CA VAL A 1205 65.18 -100.11 -59.44
C VAL A 1205 63.73 -100.54 -59.51
N GLU A 1206 62.88 -99.88 -58.72
CA GLU A 1206 61.42 -100.10 -58.71
C GLU A 1206 60.75 -99.17 -59.72
N PHE A 1207 59.78 -99.70 -60.48
CA PHE A 1207 59.06 -98.94 -61.49
C PHE A 1207 57.81 -98.23 -60.91
#